data_AF-A0A397CIT3-F1
#
_entry.id   AF-A0A397CIT3-F1
#
_cell.length_a   1.000
_cell.length_b   1.000
_cell.length_c   1.000
_cell.angle_alpha   90.00
_cell.angle_beta   90.00
_cell.angle_gamma   90.00
#
_symmetry.space_group_name_H-M   'P 1'
#
loop_
_entity.id
_entity.type
_entity.pdbx_description
1 polymer ?
#
loop_
_entity_poly.entity_id
_entity_poly.type
_entity_poly.pdbx_seq_one_letter_code
_entity_poly.pdbx_strand_id
1 'polypeptide(L)'
;MKALGFEANVLPFLKFAILVLDNIIQLCTVKYCLWRTQIYVAIAECYDEEELDPPVAEGTLRVVAQADDSLQRTRFLVQKFMKAAAAVTHPPAAGTAGTPPQSQLLISLSRDDVQTAFPNSVSRIRTILVSLKTLWKPQWTLNLLHDFEDKAPFLVSATDIDGIITYMSSIVAADPTSVDGLHNCVLKLLFRLRKWTPFVAMYKSRLETTQDSIIDAIEVELLYALYELIEDPADRMRLFKVASGLRLACESREMCALRYDVLVEVMLYLWHVYASPMLESMNKALFGQEKSDAGDAIRLLLALQVSSHALNFDDIVWRANLALHLVNLLNQQHRLRLAIQILRVTQDVLSTVRDAIVNIDLHAVLADSTNGLQQLHHVATKAVPFIANSKDVLPSPGSLRGTTFQQTSLNLTLAAIQTEVGFLLYDMELQCAASVPDGTTMTAVAKRLAVECNQNGYMRGLLSVQLAQRKSKRGEQESLLREALQCFDTIQQQEIDVQGETDVLSPNSLRPLAPLLVSRASTFVTIEILPHNPPRGVQVAYYCAYAKGTGAGTDVSLNNMEYPGTGSLIQPNPRRTLATISGLLPNESYVFAVAAYDKNDQVIEGIGATSCPIITLNPLVLSMCYGILATVAVQMKHTYKHTIEK
;
A
#
# COMPACT_ATOMS: atom_id res chain seq x y z
N MET A 1 -29.89 3.48 -28.63
CA MET A 1 -30.41 2.11 -28.74
C MET A 1 -31.89 2.14 -29.06
N LYS A 2 -32.71 2.76 -28.19
CA LYS A 2 -34.16 2.95 -28.35
C LYS A 2 -34.67 3.46 -29.70
N ALA A 3 -33.91 4.31 -30.38
CA ALA A 3 -34.29 4.84 -31.70
C ALA A 3 -33.98 3.90 -32.88
N LEU A 4 -33.29 2.78 -32.64
CA LEU A 4 -32.74 1.89 -33.68
C LEU A 4 -33.21 0.41 -33.56
N GLY A 5 -33.95 0.02 -32.51
CA GLY A 5 -34.58 -1.30 -32.39
C GLY A 5 -33.62 -2.49 -32.24
N PHE A 6 -32.47 -2.27 -31.60
CA PHE A 6 -31.43 -3.30 -31.40
C PHE A 6 -31.38 -3.85 -29.96
N GLU A 7 -32.42 -3.63 -29.14
CA GLU A 7 -32.39 -3.94 -27.69
C GLU A 7 -32.03 -5.41 -27.40
N ALA A 8 -32.69 -6.36 -28.07
CA ALA A 8 -32.48 -7.80 -27.87
C ALA A 8 -31.05 -8.28 -28.26
N ASN A 9 -30.45 -7.65 -29.28
CA ASN A 9 -29.11 -8.02 -29.77
C ASN A 9 -27.98 -7.45 -28.89
N VAL A 10 -28.25 -6.36 -28.15
CA VAL A 10 -27.24 -5.66 -27.35
C VAL A 10 -27.27 -6.11 -25.88
N LEU A 11 -28.38 -6.69 -25.42
CA LEU A 11 -28.54 -7.17 -24.05
C LEU A 11 -27.45 -8.19 -23.59
N PRO A 12 -27.02 -9.18 -24.39
CA PRO A 12 -25.91 -10.07 -24.01
C PRO A 12 -24.58 -9.33 -23.82
N PHE A 13 -24.32 -8.32 -24.66
CA PHE A 13 -23.12 -7.49 -24.57
C PHE A 13 -23.14 -6.58 -23.33
N LEU A 14 -24.28 -5.98 -22.99
CA LEU A 14 -24.42 -5.16 -21.79
C LEU A 14 -24.27 -5.99 -20.51
N LYS A 15 -24.82 -7.20 -20.47
CA LYS A 15 -24.63 -8.16 -19.37
C LYS A 15 -23.16 -8.54 -19.21
N PHE A 16 -22.47 -8.82 -20.32
CA PHE A 16 -21.04 -9.10 -20.32
C PHE A 16 -20.21 -7.90 -19.85
N ALA A 17 -20.54 -6.69 -20.31
CA ALA A 17 -19.85 -5.46 -19.90
C ALA A 17 -19.95 -5.20 -18.40
N ILE A 18 -21.12 -5.41 -17.78
CA ILE A 18 -21.28 -5.33 -16.32
C ILE A 18 -20.52 -6.43 -15.58
N LEU A 19 -20.59 -7.67 -16.06
CA LEU A 19 -19.81 -8.77 -15.49
C LEU A 19 -18.31 -8.44 -15.48
N VAL A 20 -17.78 -7.84 -16.56
CA VAL A 20 -16.38 -7.42 -16.62
C VAL A 20 -16.11 -6.24 -15.69
N LEU A 21 -16.99 -5.23 -15.66
CA LEU A 21 -16.83 -4.03 -14.83
C LEU A 21 -16.90 -4.32 -13.32
N ASP A 22 -17.67 -5.32 -12.91
CA ASP A 22 -17.85 -5.66 -11.49
C ASP A 22 -16.87 -6.74 -10.99
N ASN A 23 -16.26 -7.52 -11.90
CA ASN A 23 -15.23 -8.49 -11.54
C ASN A 23 -13.79 -7.93 -11.60
N ILE A 24 -13.57 -6.76 -12.21
CA ILE A 24 -12.25 -6.10 -12.26
C ILE A 24 -12.23 -4.95 -11.24
N ILE A 25 -11.52 -5.16 -10.13
CA ILE A 25 -11.46 -4.24 -8.96
C ILE A 25 -11.10 -2.79 -9.35
N GLN A 26 -10.21 -2.60 -10.33
CA GLN A 26 -9.80 -1.28 -10.82
C GLN A 26 -10.93 -0.49 -11.49
N LEU A 27 -11.90 -1.22 -12.08
CA LEU A 27 -13.09 -0.68 -12.73
C LEU A 27 -14.27 -0.50 -11.77
N CYS A 28 -14.16 -1.00 -10.54
CA CYS A 28 -15.15 -0.81 -9.48
C CYS A 28 -15.05 0.55 -8.75
N THR A 29 -14.09 1.40 -9.14
CA THR A 29 -13.86 2.71 -8.51
C THR A 29 -14.97 3.73 -8.81
N VAL A 30 -15.03 4.80 -8.01
CA VAL A 30 -16.02 5.90 -8.17
C VAL A 30 -15.91 6.55 -9.55
N LYS A 31 -14.71 6.57 -10.14
CA LYS A 31 -14.42 7.06 -11.50
C LYS A 31 -15.31 6.43 -12.57
N TYR A 32 -15.71 5.16 -12.42
CA TYR A 32 -16.53 4.42 -13.38
C TYR A 32 -17.97 4.17 -12.89
N CYS A 33 -18.36 4.74 -11.75
CA CYS A 33 -19.70 4.54 -11.15
C CYS A 33 -20.83 5.02 -12.08
N LEU A 34 -20.65 6.18 -12.72
CA LEU A 34 -21.62 6.72 -13.68
C LEU A 34 -21.82 5.77 -14.87
N TRP A 35 -20.73 5.20 -15.38
CA TRP A 35 -20.77 4.32 -16.54
C TRP A 35 -21.45 2.99 -16.21
N ARG A 36 -21.12 2.39 -15.06
CA ARG A 36 -21.80 1.19 -14.56
C ARG A 36 -23.29 1.43 -14.36
N THR A 37 -23.67 2.55 -13.74
CA THR A 37 -25.07 2.92 -13.51
C THR A 37 -25.83 3.06 -14.83
N GLN A 38 -25.22 3.65 -15.85
CA GLN A 38 -25.83 3.77 -17.19
C GLN A 38 -26.07 2.41 -17.85
N ILE A 39 -25.14 1.46 -17.73
CA ILE A 39 -25.31 0.11 -18.27
C ILE A 39 -26.41 -0.64 -17.49
N TYR A 40 -26.46 -0.48 -16.15
CA TYR A 40 -27.52 -1.07 -15.32
C TYR A 40 -28.91 -0.54 -15.69
N VAL A 41 -29.04 0.77 -15.92
CA VAL A 41 -30.27 1.39 -16.40
C VAL A 41 -30.64 0.88 -17.79
N ALA A 42 -29.67 0.79 -18.71
CA ALA A 42 -29.91 0.27 -20.06
C ALA A 42 -30.36 -1.20 -20.06
N ILE A 43 -29.83 -2.04 -19.16
CA ILE A 43 -30.28 -3.42 -18.99
C ILE A 43 -31.72 -3.46 -18.46
N ALA A 44 -32.04 -2.65 -17.44
CA ALA A 44 -33.39 -2.59 -16.88
C ALA A 44 -34.41 -2.14 -17.95
N GLU A 45 -34.08 -1.13 -18.74
CA GLU A 45 -34.91 -0.68 -19.87
C GLU A 45 -35.11 -1.78 -20.93
N CYS A 46 -34.09 -2.62 -21.18
CA CYS A 46 -34.23 -3.75 -22.10
C CYS A 46 -35.14 -4.87 -21.54
N TYR A 47 -35.20 -5.05 -20.21
CA TYR A 47 -36.07 -6.04 -19.58
C TYR A 47 -37.52 -5.57 -19.49
N ASP A 48 -37.76 -4.28 -19.27
CA ASP A 48 -39.11 -3.70 -19.25
C ASP A 48 -39.81 -3.80 -20.63
N GLU A 49 -39.06 -3.90 -21.72
CA GLU A 49 -39.62 -3.97 -23.09
C GLU A 49 -39.78 -5.41 -23.64
N GLU A 50 -39.19 -6.45 -23.02
CA GLU A 50 -39.32 -7.84 -23.50
C GLU A 50 -40.52 -8.63 -22.94
N GLU A 51 -41.40 -8.01 -22.13
CA GLU A 51 -42.71 -8.56 -21.67
C GLU A 51 -42.68 -10.06 -21.28
N LEU A 52 -41.58 -10.51 -20.67
CA LEU A 52 -41.47 -11.87 -20.14
C LEU A 52 -42.04 -11.87 -18.72
N ASP A 53 -43.35 -12.06 -18.61
CA ASP A 53 -44.04 -12.31 -17.34
C ASP A 53 -43.62 -13.68 -16.75
N PRO A 54 -42.97 -13.74 -15.58
CA PRO A 54 -43.06 -14.94 -14.75
C PRO A 54 -44.31 -14.84 -13.86
N PRO A 55 -44.98 -15.97 -13.56
CA PRO A 55 -46.17 -15.95 -12.72
C PRO A 55 -45.71 -15.67 -11.28
N VAL A 56 -46.07 -14.52 -10.72
CA VAL A 56 -45.77 -14.25 -9.32
C VAL A 56 -47.05 -13.88 -8.56
N ALA A 57 -47.29 -14.62 -7.48
CA ALA A 57 -48.44 -14.49 -6.60
C ALA A 57 -48.63 -13.05 -6.09
N GLU A 58 -49.88 -12.68 -5.85
CA GLU A 58 -50.35 -11.35 -5.42
C GLU A 58 -49.60 -10.75 -4.20
N GLY A 59 -49.03 -11.62 -3.34
CA GLY A 59 -48.14 -11.20 -2.25
C GLY A 59 -46.83 -10.57 -2.71
N THR A 60 -46.28 -11.01 -3.84
CA THR A 60 -45.04 -10.47 -4.41
C THR A 60 -45.28 -9.19 -5.19
N LEU A 61 -46.45 -8.99 -5.80
CA LEU A 61 -46.82 -7.70 -6.40
C LEU A 61 -46.88 -6.57 -5.36
N ARG A 62 -47.29 -6.86 -4.12
CA ARG A 62 -47.21 -5.89 -3.01
C ARG A 62 -45.78 -5.58 -2.59
N VAL A 63 -44.90 -6.58 -2.54
CA VAL A 63 -43.48 -6.42 -2.20
C VAL A 63 -42.73 -5.69 -3.32
N VAL A 64 -43.06 -5.98 -4.58
CA VAL A 64 -42.53 -5.30 -5.77
C VAL A 64 -43.05 -3.88 -5.85
N ALA A 65 -44.31 -3.59 -5.53
CA ALA A 65 -44.84 -2.22 -5.47
C ALA A 65 -44.21 -1.40 -4.31
N GLN A 66 -43.95 -2.02 -3.15
CA GLN A 66 -43.20 -1.38 -2.06
C GLN A 66 -41.72 -1.16 -2.41
N ALA A 67 -41.12 -2.11 -3.14
CA ALA A 67 -39.77 -1.98 -3.66
C ALA A 67 -39.71 -0.90 -4.74
N ASP A 68 -40.71 -0.80 -5.62
CA ASP A 68 -40.79 0.19 -6.71
C ASP A 68 -41.07 1.59 -6.18
N ASP A 69 -41.92 1.77 -5.16
CA ASP A 69 -42.10 3.05 -4.46
C ASP A 69 -40.80 3.47 -3.74
N SER A 70 -40.08 2.52 -3.13
CA SER A 70 -38.75 2.77 -2.55
C SER A 70 -37.68 3.07 -3.60
N LEU A 71 -37.76 2.43 -4.77
CA LEU A 71 -36.86 2.61 -5.91
C LEU A 71 -37.12 3.95 -6.60
N GLN A 72 -38.38 4.38 -6.73
CA GLN A 72 -38.79 5.67 -7.28
C GLN A 72 -38.34 6.83 -6.37
N ARG A 73 -38.48 6.69 -5.06
CA ARG A 73 -37.99 7.69 -4.09
C ARG A 73 -36.45 7.77 -4.08
N THR A 74 -35.78 6.62 -4.20
CA THR A 74 -34.31 6.56 -4.35
C THR A 74 -33.86 7.16 -5.70
N ARG A 75 -34.55 6.85 -6.80
CA ARG A 75 -34.32 7.41 -8.14
C ARG A 75 -34.54 8.93 -8.17
N PHE A 76 -35.53 9.46 -7.45
CA PHE A 76 -35.76 10.90 -7.31
C PHE A 76 -34.60 11.61 -6.60
N LEU A 77 -34.12 11.04 -5.49
CA LEU A 77 -32.93 11.54 -4.78
C LEU A 77 -31.70 11.51 -5.70
N VAL A 78 -31.42 10.38 -6.35
CA VAL A 78 -30.28 10.19 -7.26
C VAL A 78 -30.37 11.12 -8.48
N GLN A 79 -31.54 11.32 -9.10
CA GLN A 79 -31.73 12.26 -10.20
C GLN A 79 -31.51 13.72 -9.79
N LYS A 80 -31.90 14.11 -8.56
CA LYS A 80 -31.59 15.45 -8.04
C LYS A 80 -30.09 15.60 -7.72
N PHE A 81 -29.43 14.57 -7.18
CA PHE A 81 -27.97 14.55 -7.03
C PHE A 81 -27.25 14.73 -8.38
N MET A 82 -27.71 14.04 -9.43
CA MET A 82 -27.15 14.17 -10.77
C MET A 82 -27.42 15.54 -11.42
N LYS A 83 -28.61 16.12 -11.26
CA LYS A 83 -28.92 17.48 -11.73
C LYS A 83 -28.11 18.56 -11.01
N ALA A 84 -27.85 18.40 -9.71
CA ALA A 84 -26.99 19.30 -8.94
C ALA A 84 -25.52 19.22 -9.38
N ALA A 85 -25.02 18.00 -9.69
CA ALA A 85 -23.68 17.81 -10.24
C ALA A 85 -23.52 18.40 -11.66
N ALA A 86 -24.56 18.37 -12.48
CA ALA A 86 -24.55 18.97 -13.82
C ALA A 86 -24.50 20.51 -13.80
N ALA A 87 -25.10 21.17 -12.80
CA ALA A 87 -25.10 22.63 -12.69
C ALA A 87 -23.72 23.25 -12.40
N VAL A 88 -22.73 22.45 -11.99
CA VAL A 88 -21.33 22.88 -11.71
C VAL A 88 -20.47 22.90 -12.99
N THR A 89 -21.00 22.43 -14.14
CA THR A 89 -20.18 22.18 -15.35
C THR A 89 -20.17 23.29 -16.41
N HIS A 90 -20.56 24.53 -16.07
CA HIS A 90 -20.23 25.68 -16.92
C HIS A 90 -19.03 26.45 -16.36
N PRO A 91 -17.86 26.39 -17.01
CA PRO A 91 -16.76 27.28 -16.67
C PRO A 91 -17.18 28.72 -17.00
N PRO A 92 -16.91 29.72 -16.13
CA PRO A 92 -16.99 31.11 -16.56
C PRO A 92 -15.95 31.32 -17.66
N ALA A 93 -16.36 32.01 -18.73
CA ALA A 93 -15.46 32.40 -19.79
C ALA A 93 -14.23 33.12 -19.20
N ALA A 94 -13.04 32.73 -19.65
CA ALA A 94 -11.77 33.25 -19.19
C ALA A 94 -11.73 34.78 -19.33
N GLY A 95 -11.65 35.50 -18.21
CA GLY A 95 -11.57 36.96 -18.28
C GLY A 95 -11.52 37.78 -16.99
N THR A 96 -11.80 37.23 -15.80
CA THR A 96 -11.74 38.04 -14.57
C THR A 96 -11.03 37.31 -13.44
N ALA A 97 -9.91 37.88 -12.99
CA ALA A 97 -9.18 37.46 -11.79
C ALA A 97 -10.03 37.72 -10.54
N GLY A 98 -10.78 36.70 -10.13
CA GLY A 98 -11.46 36.62 -8.85
C GLY A 98 -11.48 35.16 -8.43
N THR A 99 -11.15 34.89 -7.17
CA THR A 99 -11.21 33.57 -6.56
C THR A 99 -12.57 32.92 -6.85
N PRO A 100 -12.64 31.69 -7.39
CA PRO A 100 -13.93 31.07 -7.67
C PRO A 100 -14.66 30.83 -6.33
N PRO A 101 -15.96 31.14 -6.22
CA PRO A 101 -16.73 30.72 -5.06
C PRO A 101 -16.80 29.20 -5.09
N GLN A 102 -16.15 28.52 -4.16
CA GLN A 102 -16.32 27.09 -3.93
C GLN A 102 -17.77 26.84 -3.52
N SER A 103 -18.62 26.46 -4.48
CA SER A 103 -20.03 26.16 -4.26
C SER A 103 -20.18 24.90 -3.40
N GLN A 104 -20.54 25.08 -2.13
CA GLN A 104 -21.10 24.00 -1.31
C GLN A 104 -22.36 23.45 -1.96
N LEU A 105 -22.47 22.13 -2.06
CA LEU A 105 -23.65 21.45 -2.59
C LEU A 105 -24.74 21.47 -1.51
N LEU A 106 -25.49 22.58 -1.43
CA LEU A 106 -26.62 22.69 -0.51
C LEU A 106 -27.80 21.90 -1.07
N ILE A 107 -28.06 20.73 -0.50
CA ILE A 107 -29.28 19.96 -0.79
C ILE A 107 -30.41 20.61 0.02
N SER A 108 -31.05 21.67 -0.51
CA SER A 108 -32.31 22.14 0.04
C SER A 108 -33.46 21.37 -0.60
N LEU A 109 -34.07 20.47 0.19
CA LEU A 109 -35.36 19.90 -0.17
C LEU A 109 -36.44 20.94 0.20
N SER A 110 -37.29 21.32 -0.76
CA SER A 110 -38.44 22.17 -0.44
C SER A 110 -39.38 21.38 0.47
N ARG A 111 -40.07 22.06 1.39
CA ARG A 111 -41.03 21.42 2.32
C ARG A 111 -42.11 20.63 1.55
N ASP A 112 -42.52 21.14 0.38
CA ASP A 112 -43.54 20.53 -0.48
C ASP A 112 -43.02 19.30 -1.24
N ASP A 113 -41.78 19.30 -1.75
CA ASP A 113 -41.16 18.14 -2.43
C ASP A 113 -41.05 16.96 -1.46
N VAL A 114 -40.76 17.25 -0.19
CA VAL A 114 -40.69 16.28 0.90
C VAL A 114 -42.06 15.73 1.26
N GLN A 115 -43.07 16.59 1.40
CA GLN A 115 -44.42 16.20 1.78
C GLN A 115 -45.11 15.36 0.70
N THR A 116 -44.78 15.61 -0.57
CA THR A 116 -45.35 14.90 -1.72
C THR A 116 -44.69 13.52 -1.91
N ALA A 117 -43.37 13.40 -1.71
CA ALA A 117 -42.65 12.13 -1.82
C ALA A 117 -42.75 11.25 -0.55
N PHE A 118 -43.06 11.84 0.60
CA PHE A 118 -43.14 11.16 1.88
C PHE A 118 -44.40 11.61 2.67
N PRO A 119 -45.51 10.87 2.56
CA PRO A 119 -46.80 11.27 3.14
C PRO A 119 -46.82 11.30 4.68
N ASN A 120 -45.80 10.76 5.34
CA ASN A 120 -45.58 10.90 6.78
C ASN A 120 -44.08 11.07 7.12
N SER A 121 -43.79 11.76 8.22
CA SER A 121 -42.42 12.04 8.71
C SER A 121 -41.62 10.77 8.98
N VAL A 122 -42.31 9.71 9.40
CA VAL A 122 -41.81 8.36 9.66
C VAL A 122 -41.19 7.72 8.39
N SER A 123 -41.91 7.73 7.27
CA SER A 123 -41.45 7.14 6.00
C SER A 123 -40.28 7.94 5.44
N ARG A 124 -40.30 9.26 5.59
CA ARG A 124 -39.17 10.13 5.22
C ARG A 124 -37.90 9.72 5.95
N ILE A 125 -37.97 9.58 7.27
CA ILE A 125 -36.83 9.21 8.10
C ILE A 125 -36.35 7.79 7.78
N ARG A 126 -37.28 6.84 7.60
CA ARG A 126 -36.93 5.47 7.18
C ARG A 126 -36.21 5.46 5.84
N THR A 127 -36.68 6.23 4.85
CA THR A 127 -36.01 6.34 3.54
C THR A 127 -34.67 7.04 3.66
N ILE A 128 -34.52 8.08 4.49
CA ILE A 128 -33.22 8.68 4.78
C ILE A 128 -32.30 7.61 5.34
N LEU A 129 -32.66 6.91 6.41
CA LEU A 129 -31.81 5.90 7.05
C LEU A 129 -31.48 4.72 6.11
N VAL A 130 -32.43 4.26 5.30
CA VAL A 130 -32.20 3.22 4.28
C VAL A 130 -31.28 3.74 3.18
N SER A 131 -31.48 4.97 2.69
CA SER A 131 -30.62 5.59 1.68
C SER A 131 -29.21 5.75 2.21
N LEU A 132 -29.06 6.18 3.46
CA LEU A 132 -27.78 6.27 4.16
C LEU A 132 -27.15 4.87 4.31
N LYS A 133 -27.91 3.85 4.71
CA LYS A 133 -27.46 2.44 4.75
C LYS A 133 -26.96 1.93 3.39
N THR A 134 -27.55 2.37 2.27
CA THR A 134 -27.09 2.01 0.90
C THR A 134 -25.95 2.88 0.36
N LEU A 135 -25.98 4.19 0.61
CA LEU A 135 -24.99 5.15 0.13
C LEU A 135 -23.66 5.00 0.89
N TRP A 136 -23.71 4.55 2.14
CA TRP A 136 -22.54 4.40 3.01
C TRP A 136 -21.93 2.99 2.99
N LYS A 137 -22.47 2.08 2.17
CA LYS A 137 -21.91 0.72 2.01
C LYS A 137 -20.46 0.70 1.47
N PRO A 138 -20.01 1.64 0.62
CA PRO A 138 -18.63 1.60 0.14
C PRO A 138 -17.63 2.35 1.03
N GLN A 139 -17.99 3.50 1.62
CA GLN A 139 -17.03 4.35 2.35
C GLN A 139 -17.70 5.24 3.41
N TRP A 140 -17.64 4.84 4.69
CA TRP A 140 -18.17 5.60 5.84
C TRP A 140 -17.01 6.12 6.70
N THR A 141 -16.87 7.44 6.83
CA THR A 141 -15.93 8.08 7.76
C THR A 141 -16.66 8.59 9.02
N LEU A 142 -15.98 8.63 10.16
CA LEU A 142 -16.43 9.15 11.45
C LEU A 142 -16.20 10.65 11.62
N ASN A 143 -15.41 11.28 10.74
CA ASN A 143 -14.99 12.68 10.83
C ASN A 143 -14.24 13.01 12.14
N LEU A 144 -13.37 12.10 12.56
CA LEU A 144 -12.45 12.25 13.69
C LEU A 144 -11.31 13.20 13.35
N LEU A 145 -10.88 13.21 12.08
CA LEU A 145 -9.76 13.99 11.58
C LEU A 145 -10.20 15.36 11.00
N HIS A 146 -11.27 15.96 11.55
CA HIS A 146 -11.92 17.18 11.04
C HIS A 146 -10.97 18.37 10.75
N ASP A 147 -9.78 18.43 11.38
CA ASP A 147 -8.77 19.44 11.07
C ASP A 147 -8.18 19.31 9.64
N PHE A 148 -8.49 18.21 8.94
CA PHE A 148 -8.04 17.89 7.58
C PHE A 148 -9.18 17.79 6.53
N GLU A 149 -10.46 17.85 6.95
CA GLU A 149 -11.62 17.90 6.03
C GLU A 149 -12.12 19.35 5.91
N ASP A 150 -11.97 19.96 4.73
CA ASP A 150 -12.40 21.35 4.54
C ASP A 150 -13.94 21.50 4.65
N LYS A 151 -14.76 20.54 4.16
CA LYS A 151 -16.25 20.55 4.20
C LYS A 151 -16.88 19.15 4.05
N ALA A 152 -17.93 18.86 4.84
CA ALA A 152 -18.70 17.61 4.72
C ALA A 152 -19.38 17.47 3.34
N PRO A 153 -19.40 16.27 2.73
CA PRO A 153 -19.96 16.05 1.39
C PRO A 153 -21.50 16.21 1.32
N PHE A 154 -22.19 16.17 2.46
CA PHE A 154 -23.64 16.39 2.59
C PHE A 154 -23.96 17.09 3.92
N LEU A 155 -24.98 17.95 3.91
CA LEU A 155 -25.46 18.66 5.10
C LEU A 155 -26.87 18.19 5.44
N VAL A 156 -27.02 17.46 6.55
CA VAL A 156 -28.35 17.11 7.08
C VAL A 156 -28.84 18.29 7.92
N SER A 157 -30.06 18.77 7.68
CA SER A 157 -30.59 19.91 8.43
C SER A 157 -30.78 19.55 9.91
N ALA A 158 -30.66 20.54 10.81
CA ALA A 158 -30.90 20.34 12.23
C ALA A 158 -32.30 19.75 12.52
N THR A 159 -33.30 20.22 11.78
CA THR A 159 -34.68 19.73 11.88
C THR A 159 -34.82 18.26 11.49
N ASP A 160 -34.07 17.82 10.47
CA ASP A 160 -34.08 16.41 10.06
C ASP A 160 -33.37 15.52 11.10
N ILE A 161 -32.30 16.03 11.73
CA ILE A 161 -31.59 15.32 12.82
C ILE A 161 -32.52 15.14 14.02
N ASP A 162 -33.20 16.19 14.46
CA ASP A 162 -34.14 16.14 15.59
C ASP A 162 -35.34 15.22 15.27
N GLY A 163 -35.81 15.25 14.03
CA GLY A 163 -36.81 14.32 13.51
C GLY A 163 -36.35 12.87 13.59
N ILE A 164 -35.12 12.56 13.14
CA ILE A 164 -34.52 11.23 13.21
C ILE A 164 -34.42 10.75 14.67
N ILE A 165 -33.93 11.59 15.59
CA ILE A 165 -33.81 11.24 17.01
C ILE A 165 -35.17 10.92 17.62
N THR A 166 -36.17 11.77 17.35
CA THR A 166 -37.53 11.61 17.89
C THR A 166 -38.18 10.33 17.37
N TYR A 167 -38.05 10.06 16.07
CA TYR A 167 -38.57 8.85 15.44
C TYR A 167 -37.92 7.60 16.00
N MET A 168 -36.59 7.56 16.08
CA MET A 168 -35.88 6.40 16.61
C MET A 168 -36.23 6.13 18.08
N SER A 169 -36.32 7.18 18.89
CA SER A 169 -36.74 7.05 20.29
C SER A 169 -38.17 6.49 20.41
N SER A 170 -39.06 6.87 19.49
CA SER A 170 -40.44 6.36 19.45
C SER A 170 -40.54 4.89 19.02
N ILE A 171 -39.71 4.44 18.08
CA ILE A 171 -39.70 3.03 17.63
C ILE A 171 -39.09 2.13 18.70
N VAL A 172 -37.95 2.53 19.28
CA VAL A 172 -37.28 1.77 20.35
C VAL A 172 -38.22 1.57 21.54
N ALA A 173 -39.06 2.57 21.84
CA ALA A 173 -40.08 2.49 22.88
C ALA A 173 -41.30 1.61 22.52
N ALA A 174 -41.61 1.44 21.22
CA ALA A 174 -42.82 0.77 20.76
C ALA A 174 -42.61 -0.72 20.40
N ASP A 175 -41.52 -1.07 19.70
CA ASP A 175 -41.14 -2.45 19.39
C ASP A 175 -39.61 -2.55 19.20
N PRO A 176 -38.87 -2.95 20.25
CA PRO A 176 -37.42 -3.04 20.21
C PRO A 176 -36.88 -4.15 19.27
N THR A 177 -37.74 -5.06 18.78
CA THR A 177 -37.33 -6.15 17.88
C THR A 177 -37.54 -5.85 16.39
N SER A 178 -38.20 -4.74 16.03
CA SER A 178 -38.55 -4.42 14.63
C SER A 178 -37.54 -3.56 13.86
N VAL A 179 -36.41 -3.22 14.49
CA VAL A 179 -35.47 -2.21 13.97
C VAL A 179 -34.32 -2.87 13.21
N ASP A 180 -34.50 -3.15 11.91
CA ASP A 180 -33.54 -3.77 10.96
C ASP A 180 -32.14 -3.08 10.85
N GLY A 181 -31.37 -3.03 11.93
CA GLY A 181 -30.05 -2.39 12.02
C GLY A 181 -30.06 -0.86 11.85
N LEU A 182 -31.24 -0.21 11.79
CA LEU A 182 -31.37 1.24 11.64
C LEU A 182 -30.87 1.99 12.89
N HIS A 183 -30.98 1.38 14.07
CA HIS A 183 -30.44 1.92 15.33
C HIS A 183 -28.94 2.16 15.26
N ASN A 184 -28.18 1.17 14.75
CA ASN A 184 -26.73 1.28 14.55
C ASN A 184 -26.39 2.38 13.54
N CYS A 185 -27.17 2.55 12.46
CA CYS A 185 -26.98 3.65 11.51
C CYS A 185 -27.16 5.03 12.16
N VAL A 186 -28.13 5.17 13.07
CA VAL A 186 -28.38 6.44 13.75
C VAL A 186 -27.29 6.72 14.78
N LEU A 187 -26.80 5.71 15.51
CA LEU A 187 -25.67 5.86 16.44
C LEU A 187 -24.44 6.41 15.70
N LYS A 188 -24.12 5.83 14.54
CA LYS A 188 -23.02 6.31 13.68
C LYS A 188 -23.24 7.75 13.22
N LEU A 189 -24.45 8.09 12.78
CA LEU A 189 -24.77 9.44 12.34
C LEU A 189 -24.63 10.46 13.47
N LEU A 190 -25.14 10.14 14.67
CA LEU A 190 -25.01 11.01 15.84
C LEU A 190 -23.55 11.18 16.25
N PHE A 191 -22.76 10.10 16.17
CA PHE A 191 -21.32 10.15 16.43
C PHE A 191 -20.61 11.09 15.45
N ARG A 192 -20.81 10.88 14.14
CA ARG A 192 -20.23 11.71 13.08
C ARG A 192 -20.58 13.19 13.23
N LEU A 193 -21.81 13.48 13.65
CA LEU A 193 -22.31 14.84 13.86
C LEU A 193 -21.98 15.42 15.25
N ARG A 194 -21.25 14.68 16.08
CA ARG A 194 -20.88 15.05 17.46
C ARG A 194 -22.10 15.42 18.34
N LYS A 195 -23.22 14.73 18.13
CA LYS A 195 -24.45 14.87 18.93
C LYS A 195 -24.39 13.92 20.13
N TRP A 196 -23.58 14.29 21.13
CA TRP A 196 -23.25 13.43 22.27
C TRP A 196 -24.43 13.07 23.16
N THR A 197 -25.25 14.03 23.55
CA THR A 197 -26.39 13.76 24.45
C THR A 197 -27.37 12.75 23.86
N PRO A 198 -27.84 12.91 22.60
CA PRO A 198 -28.66 11.88 21.94
C PRO A 198 -27.92 10.56 21.70
N PHE A 199 -26.63 10.60 21.35
CA PHE A 199 -25.82 9.40 21.13
C PHE A 199 -25.75 8.52 22.39
N VAL A 200 -25.42 9.10 23.54
CA VAL A 200 -25.32 8.37 24.82
C VAL A 200 -26.67 7.83 25.27
N ALA A 201 -27.73 8.63 25.16
CA ALA A 201 -29.08 8.19 25.51
C ALA A 201 -29.52 6.99 24.66
N MET A 202 -29.21 7.02 23.36
CA MET A 202 -29.57 5.95 22.43
C MET A 202 -28.69 4.69 22.58
N TYR A 203 -27.40 4.86 22.91
CA TYR A 203 -26.51 3.74 23.23
C TYR A 203 -26.97 3.02 24.51
N LYS A 204 -27.28 3.77 25.58
CA LYS A 204 -27.73 3.19 26.86
C LYS A 204 -29.11 2.52 26.79
N SER A 205 -29.96 2.96 25.87
CA SER A 205 -31.27 2.34 25.62
C SER A 205 -31.22 1.20 24.60
N ARG A 206 -30.03 0.89 24.06
CA ARG A 206 -29.84 -0.28 23.21
C ARG A 206 -30.08 -1.52 24.07
N LEU A 207 -31.08 -2.31 23.68
CA LEU A 207 -31.22 -3.67 24.17
C LEU A 207 -30.19 -4.52 23.40
N GLU A 208 -29.43 -5.37 24.09
CA GLU A 208 -28.65 -6.44 23.45
C GLU A 208 -29.63 -7.40 22.76
N THR A 209 -30.09 -7.02 21.57
CA THR A 209 -31.04 -7.83 20.82
C THR A 209 -30.32 -9.00 20.18
N THR A 210 -30.91 -10.18 20.23
CA THR A 210 -30.37 -11.43 19.65
C THR A 210 -30.23 -11.42 18.12
N GLN A 211 -30.47 -10.28 17.45
CA GLN A 211 -30.45 -10.11 16.00
C GLN A 211 -29.37 -9.14 15.50
N ASP A 212 -28.67 -8.41 16.38
CA ASP A 212 -27.54 -7.58 15.97
C ASP A 212 -26.40 -8.47 15.43
N SER A 213 -25.84 -8.09 14.29
CA SER A 213 -24.63 -8.76 13.81
C SER A 213 -23.50 -8.54 14.81
N ILE A 214 -22.67 -9.56 15.05
CA ILE A 214 -21.51 -9.47 15.94
C ILE A 214 -20.61 -8.27 15.54
N ILE A 215 -20.55 -7.99 14.24
CA ILE A 215 -19.81 -6.87 13.65
C ILE A 215 -20.36 -5.51 14.10
N ASP A 216 -21.67 -5.30 14.02
CA ASP A 216 -22.27 -4.04 14.44
C ASP A 216 -22.18 -3.85 15.97
N ALA A 217 -22.24 -4.93 16.75
CA ALA A 217 -22.00 -4.88 18.19
C ALA A 217 -20.58 -4.39 18.51
N ILE A 218 -19.55 -5.01 17.90
CA ILE A 218 -18.15 -4.61 18.08
C ILE A 218 -17.92 -3.16 17.67
N GLU A 219 -18.48 -2.73 16.54
CA GLU A 219 -18.32 -1.36 16.05
C GLU A 219 -18.93 -0.33 17.00
N VAL A 220 -20.17 -0.57 17.47
CA VAL A 220 -20.84 0.36 18.40
C VAL A 220 -20.12 0.44 19.74
N GLU A 221 -19.59 -0.66 20.26
CA GLU A 221 -18.74 -0.65 21.46
C GLU A 221 -17.48 0.19 21.26
N LEU A 222 -16.83 0.07 20.10
CA LEU A 222 -15.67 0.87 19.75
C LEU A 222 -16.03 2.37 19.67
N LEU A 223 -17.17 2.71 19.07
CA LEU A 223 -17.65 4.10 18.98
C LEU A 223 -17.95 4.68 20.37
N TYR A 224 -18.57 3.92 21.26
CA TYR A 224 -18.85 4.40 22.61
C TYR A 224 -17.56 4.62 23.42
N ALA A 225 -16.60 3.68 23.35
CA ALA A 225 -15.29 3.86 23.96
C ALA A 225 -14.56 5.11 23.42
N LEU A 226 -14.69 5.37 22.11
CA LEU A 226 -14.10 6.53 21.48
C LEU A 226 -14.77 7.84 21.91
N TYR A 227 -16.09 7.85 22.06
CA TYR A 227 -16.82 8.97 22.66
C TYR A 227 -16.30 9.28 24.06
N GLU A 228 -16.16 8.26 24.91
CA GLU A 228 -15.62 8.44 26.27
C GLU A 228 -14.23 9.09 26.22
N LEU A 229 -13.36 8.64 25.31
CA LEU A 229 -12.04 9.24 25.11
C LEU A 229 -12.09 10.68 24.61
N ILE A 230 -13.01 11.01 23.69
CA ILE A 230 -13.15 12.37 23.16
C ILE A 230 -13.62 13.36 24.24
N GLU A 231 -14.51 12.94 25.14
CA GLU A 231 -14.98 13.77 26.26
C GLU A 231 -13.90 14.02 27.32
N ASP A 232 -12.98 13.08 27.49
CA ASP A 232 -11.85 13.21 28.42
C ASP A 232 -10.55 12.73 27.75
N PRO A 233 -9.93 13.57 26.90
CA PRO A 233 -8.74 13.18 26.13
C PRO A 233 -7.49 12.99 27.00
N ALA A 234 -7.52 13.41 28.27
CA ALA A 234 -6.41 13.20 29.20
C ALA A 234 -6.45 11.81 29.87
N ASP A 235 -7.59 11.10 29.79
CA ASP A 235 -7.79 9.82 30.48
C ASP A 235 -7.10 8.65 29.75
N ARG A 236 -5.97 8.21 30.30
CA ARG A 236 -5.19 7.08 29.79
C ARG A 236 -5.95 5.76 29.79
N MET A 237 -6.88 5.55 30.73
CA MET A 237 -7.66 4.32 30.78
C MET A 237 -8.60 4.24 29.59
N ARG A 238 -9.21 5.36 29.20
CA ARG A 238 -10.06 5.45 28.02
C ARG A 238 -9.26 5.28 26.73
N LEU A 239 -8.07 5.87 26.66
CA LEU A 239 -7.16 5.68 25.53
C LEU A 239 -6.87 4.19 25.29
N PHE A 240 -6.49 3.47 26.34
CA PHE A 240 -6.18 2.05 26.21
C PHE A 240 -7.40 1.15 26.04
N LYS A 241 -8.60 1.59 26.46
CA LYS A 241 -9.87 0.93 26.13
C LYS A 241 -10.11 1.00 24.62
N VAL A 242 -9.94 2.18 23.99
CA VAL A 242 -10.07 2.35 22.54
C VAL A 242 -9.00 1.56 21.79
N ALA A 243 -7.73 1.64 22.20
CA ALA A 243 -6.64 0.90 21.55
C ALA A 243 -6.85 -0.62 21.62
N SER A 244 -7.34 -1.13 22.75
CA SER A 244 -7.66 -2.57 22.90
C SER A 244 -8.88 -2.96 22.08
N GLY A 245 -9.92 -2.12 22.05
CA GLY A 245 -11.12 -2.32 21.23
C GLY A 245 -10.81 -2.34 19.73
N LEU A 246 -9.97 -1.42 19.24
CA LEU A 246 -9.50 -1.40 17.86
C LEU A 246 -8.78 -2.71 17.51
N ARG A 247 -7.86 -3.15 18.37
CA ARG A 247 -7.13 -4.40 18.17
C ARG A 247 -8.09 -5.60 18.09
N LEU A 248 -9.03 -5.71 19.01
CA LEU A 248 -10.02 -6.79 19.03
C LEU A 248 -10.91 -6.77 17.77
N ALA A 249 -11.35 -5.59 17.34
CA ALA A 249 -12.11 -5.44 16.11
C ALA A 249 -11.32 -5.94 14.89
N CYS A 250 -10.01 -5.69 14.86
CA CYS A 250 -9.12 -6.12 13.79
C CYS A 250 -8.82 -7.64 13.78
N GLU A 251 -9.20 -8.40 14.82
CA GLU A 251 -9.01 -9.87 14.81
C GLU A 251 -9.98 -10.57 13.83
N SER A 252 -11.12 -9.95 13.51
CA SER A 252 -12.09 -10.46 12.54
C SER A 252 -11.81 -9.94 11.14
N ARG A 253 -11.49 -10.84 10.19
CA ARG A 253 -11.31 -10.49 8.78
C ARG A 253 -12.57 -9.87 8.16
N GLU A 254 -13.74 -10.34 8.57
CA GLU A 254 -15.03 -9.81 8.09
C GLU A 254 -15.26 -8.38 8.59
N MET A 255 -14.91 -8.09 9.85
CA MET A 255 -14.93 -6.74 10.41
C MET A 255 -13.97 -5.80 9.66
N CYS A 256 -12.72 -6.23 9.45
CA CYS A 256 -11.75 -5.48 8.66
C CYS A 256 -12.24 -5.15 7.25
N ALA A 257 -12.89 -6.12 6.57
CA ALA A 257 -13.41 -5.93 5.22
C ALA A 257 -14.65 -5.01 5.17
N LEU A 258 -15.58 -5.16 6.12
CA LEU A 258 -16.84 -4.41 6.12
C LEU A 258 -16.75 -3.02 6.74
N ARG A 259 -15.72 -2.76 7.56
CA ARG A 259 -15.55 -1.52 8.35
C ARG A 259 -14.14 -0.92 8.21
N TYR A 260 -13.45 -1.19 7.10
CA TYR A 260 -12.09 -0.75 6.83
C TYR A 260 -11.86 0.74 7.15
N ASP A 261 -12.63 1.64 6.52
CA ASP A 261 -12.43 3.09 6.67
C ASP A 261 -12.61 3.57 8.12
N VAL A 262 -13.60 3.02 8.83
CA VAL A 262 -13.84 3.33 10.25
C VAL A 262 -12.64 2.94 11.10
N LEU A 263 -12.13 1.73 10.91
CA LEU A 263 -11.00 1.22 11.69
C LEU A 263 -9.70 1.97 11.37
N VAL A 264 -9.47 2.28 10.09
CA VAL A 264 -8.35 3.12 9.65
C VAL A 264 -8.43 4.51 10.25
N GLU A 265 -9.60 5.14 10.26
CA GLU A 265 -9.77 6.48 10.80
C GLU A 265 -9.56 6.51 12.32
N VAL A 266 -10.04 5.51 13.06
CA VAL A 266 -9.75 5.36 14.49
C VAL A 266 -8.25 5.17 14.71
N MET A 267 -7.59 4.33 13.91
CA MET A 267 -6.14 4.10 13.98
C MET A 267 -5.35 5.39 13.73
N LEU A 268 -5.70 6.16 12.71
CA LEU A 268 -5.06 7.44 12.37
C LEU A 268 -5.34 8.52 13.43
N TYR A 269 -6.55 8.58 13.96
CA TYR A 269 -6.89 9.44 15.10
C TYR A 269 -6.00 9.15 16.30
N LEU A 270 -5.88 7.87 16.69
CA LEU A 270 -5.00 7.45 17.79
C LEU A 270 -3.53 7.81 17.52
N TRP A 271 -3.08 7.69 16.27
CA TRP A 271 -1.73 8.07 15.87
C TRP A 271 -1.48 9.58 16.02
N HIS A 272 -2.31 10.41 15.40
CA HIS A 272 -2.09 11.85 15.35
C HIS A 272 -2.32 12.53 16.69
N VAL A 273 -3.35 12.13 17.45
CA VAL A 273 -3.73 12.80 18.69
C VAL A 273 -2.93 12.30 19.89
N TYR A 274 -2.47 11.04 19.89
CA TYR A 274 -1.81 10.44 21.04
C TYR A 274 -0.40 9.94 20.73
N ALA A 275 -0.23 9.04 19.76
CA ALA A 275 1.05 8.37 19.54
C ALA A 275 2.16 9.35 19.11
N SER A 276 1.88 10.23 18.15
CA SER A 276 2.84 11.21 17.64
C SER A 276 3.25 12.21 18.74
N PRO A 277 2.33 12.85 19.49
CA PRO A 277 2.69 13.70 20.62
C PRO A 277 3.48 12.98 21.72
N MET A 278 3.13 11.72 22.04
CA MET A 278 3.89 10.90 23.00
C MET A 278 5.33 10.71 22.53
N LEU A 279 5.55 10.34 21.26
CA LEU A 279 6.88 10.18 20.68
C LEU A 279 7.67 11.51 20.67
N GLU A 280 7.02 12.63 20.37
CA GLU A 280 7.65 13.96 20.39
C GLU A 280 8.09 14.36 21.80
N SER A 281 7.22 14.16 22.80
CA SER A 281 7.55 14.38 24.22
C SER A 281 8.73 13.51 24.67
N MET A 282 8.77 12.24 24.26
CA MET A 282 9.89 11.35 24.56
C MET A 282 11.20 11.80 23.90
N ASN A 283 11.14 12.33 22.68
CA ASN A 283 12.31 12.93 22.04
C ASN A 283 12.83 14.15 22.82
N LYS A 284 11.93 15.00 23.36
CA LYS A 284 12.31 16.11 24.25
C LYS A 284 12.89 15.62 25.58
N ALA A 285 12.36 14.53 26.13
CA ALA A 285 12.84 13.89 27.34
C ALA A 285 14.28 13.36 27.21
N LEU A 286 14.67 12.84 26.02
CA LEU A 286 16.06 12.45 25.73
C LEU A 286 17.05 13.61 25.87
N PHE A 287 16.59 14.86 25.68
CA PHE A 287 17.37 16.08 25.93
C PHE A 287 17.20 16.65 27.34
N GLY A 288 16.67 15.86 28.28
CA GLY A 288 16.55 16.19 29.70
C GLY A 288 15.39 17.12 30.06
N GLN A 289 14.40 17.29 29.17
CA GLN A 289 13.32 18.28 29.36
C GLN A 289 12.05 17.73 30.03
N GLU A 290 11.77 16.41 29.96
CA GLU A 290 10.51 15.82 30.44
C GLU A 290 10.70 14.38 30.99
N LYS A 291 9.72 13.87 31.75
CA LYS A 291 9.65 12.45 32.16
C LYS A 291 9.10 11.60 31.02
N SER A 292 9.69 10.43 30.79
CA SER A 292 9.32 9.51 29.69
C SER A 292 8.28 8.47 30.13
N ASP A 293 7.12 8.45 29.45
CA ASP A 293 6.06 7.44 29.62
C ASP A 293 6.16 6.31 28.58
N ALA A 294 7.35 5.71 28.45
CA ALA A 294 7.66 4.71 27.44
C ALA A 294 6.71 3.49 27.45
N GLY A 295 6.21 3.08 28.62
CA GLY A 295 5.29 1.94 28.74
C GLY A 295 3.95 2.19 28.04
N ASP A 296 3.41 3.40 28.18
CA ASP A 296 2.15 3.81 27.56
C ASP A 296 2.31 3.91 26.03
N ALA A 297 3.40 4.50 25.57
CA ALA A 297 3.75 4.56 24.15
C ALA A 297 3.89 3.15 23.54
N ILE A 298 4.60 2.22 24.18
CA ILE A 298 4.72 0.83 23.71
C ILE A 298 3.34 0.17 23.57
N ARG A 299 2.46 0.35 24.56
CA ARG A 299 1.13 -0.27 24.55
C ARG A 299 0.27 0.25 23.41
N LEU A 300 0.30 1.57 23.16
CA LEU A 300 -0.43 2.19 22.06
C LEU A 300 0.15 1.80 20.70
N LEU A 301 1.46 1.96 20.50
CA LEU A 301 2.12 1.64 19.23
C LEU A 301 1.99 0.16 18.88
N LEU A 302 2.01 -0.74 19.85
CA LEU A 302 1.77 -2.17 19.61
C LEU A 302 0.35 -2.43 19.10
N ALA A 303 -0.67 -1.77 19.68
CA ALA A 303 -2.04 -1.89 19.20
C ALA A 303 -2.17 -1.38 17.75
N LEU A 304 -1.56 -0.24 17.43
CA LEU A 304 -1.50 0.31 16.07
C LEU A 304 -0.75 -0.62 15.11
N GLN A 305 0.33 -1.26 15.57
CA GLN A 305 1.14 -2.15 14.76
C GLN A 305 0.34 -3.38 14.34
N VAL A 306 -0.36 -4.06 15.27
CA VAL A 306 -1.14 -5.24 14.87
C VAL A 306 -2.39 -4.85 14.08
N SER A 307 -3.03 -3.72 14.41
CA SER A 307 -4.22 -3.25 13.69
C SER A 307 -3.89 -2.88 12.24
N SER A 308 -2.78 -2.17 11.99
CA SER A 308 -2.34 -1.81 10.64
C SER A 308 -1.98 -3.03 9.79
N HIS A 309 -1.45 -4.10 10.39
CA HIS A 309 -1.21 -5.37 9.70
C HIS A 309 -2.51 -6.09 9.36
N ALA A 310 -3.44 -6.17 10.31
CA ALA A 310 -4.73 -6.82 10.10
C ALA A 310 -5.60 -6.11 9.06
N LEU A 311 -5.48 -4.78 8.97
CA LEU A 311 -6.15 -3.96 7.96
C LEU A 311 -5.48 -4.03 6.59
N ASN A 312 -4.26 -4.56 6.47
CA ASN A 312 -3.40 -4.35 5.28
C ASN A 312 -3.28 -2.86 4.92
N PHE A 313 -3.04 -2.01 5.92
CA PHE A 313 -2.97 -0.57 5.69
C PHE A 313 -1.87 -0.22 4.67
N ASP A 314 -2.26 0.52 3.63
CA ASP A 314 -1.45 0.72 2.42
C ASP A 314 -0.28 1.69 2.62
N ASP A 315 -0.33 2.56 3.63
CA ASP A 315 0.79 3.46 3.93
C ASP A 315 1.95 2.70 4.60
N ILE A 316 2.78 2.12 3.74
CA ILE A 316 3.93 1.33 4.13
C ILE A 316 4.99 2.17 4.86
N VAL A 317 5.13 3.45 4.53
CA VAL A 317 6.09 4.36 5.16
C VAL A 317 5.66 4.59 6.60
N TRP A 318 4.37 4.87 6.82
CA TRP A 318 3.80 5.00 8.15
C TRP A 318 3.98 3.71 8.97
N ARG A 319 3.64 2.55 8.40
CA ARG A 319 3.79 1.25 9.08
C ARG A 319 5.22 0.94 9.47
N ALA A 320 6.18 1.24 8.59
CA ALA A 320 7.58 0.96 8.87
C ALA A 320 8.16 1.94 9.92
N ASN A 321 7.78 3.21 9.89
CA ASN A 321 8.16 4.18 10.93
C ASN A 321 7.55 3.81 12.29
N LEU A 322 6.26 3.42 12.32
CA LEU A 322 5.60 2.90 13.52
C LEU A 322 6.39 1.73 14.12
N ALA A 323 6.78 0.77 13.27
CA ALA A 323 7.56 -0.40 13.69
C ALA A 323 8.93 0.00 14.27
N LEU A 324 9.66 0.93 13.62
CA LEU A 324 10.96 1.42 14.10
C LEU A 324 10.84 2.11 15.45
N HIS A 325 9.86 2.99 15.64
CA HIS A 325 9.61 3.63 16.94
C HIS A 325 9.29 2.59 18.02
N LEU A 326 8.35 1.69 17.76
CA LEU A 326 7.97 0.64 18.70
C LEU A 326 9.16 -0.24 19.10
N VAL A 327 9.96 -0.66 18.12
CA VAL A 327 11.11 -1.53 18.34
C VAL A 327 12.20 -0.86 19.16
N ASN A 328 12.49 0.42 18.92
CA ASN A 328 13.43 1.18 19.75
C ASN A 328 12.99 1.25 21.22
N LEU A 329 11.68 1.44 21.47
CA LEU A 329 11.16 1.44 22.84
C LEU A 329 11.19 0.05 23.48
N LEU A 330 10.86 -1.00 22.72
CA LEU A 330 10.98 -2.38 23.19
C LEU A 330 12.41 -2.75 23.54
N ASN A 331 13.39 -2.25 22.77
CA ASN A 331 14.81 -2.43 23.05
C ASN A 331 15.22 -1.80 24.39
N GLN A 332 14.79 -0.56 24.64
CA GLN A 332 15.03 0.12 25.93
C GLN A 332 14.45 -0.64 27.14
N GLN A 333 13.36 -1.39 26.94
CA GLN A 333 12.72 -2.22 27.96
C GLN A 333 13.23 -3.69 27.94
N HIS A 334 14.30 -4.00 27.20
CA HIS A 334 14.87 -5.34 27.03
C HIS A 334 13.89 -6.41 26.52
N ARG A 335 12.84 -6.02 25.79
CA ARG A 335 11.84 -6.92 25.18
C ARG A 335 12.27 -7.36 23.78
N LEU A 336 13.49 -7.87 23.67
CA LEU A 336 14.18 -8.11 22.40
C LEU A 336 13.47 -9.11 21.48
N ARG A 337 12.87 -10.18 22.01
CA ARG A 337 12.18 -11.20 21.18
C ARG A 337 11.04 -10.62 20.35
N LEU A 338 10.20 -9.79 20.98
CA LEU A 338 9.09 -9.13 20.30
C LEU A 338 9.60 -8.11 19.28
N ALA A 339 10.65 -7.37 19.64
CA ALA A 339 11.29 -6.40 18.75
C ALA A 339 11.86 -7.07 17.47
N ILE A 340 12.58 -8.18 17.63
CA ILE A 340 13.11 -8.99 16.52
C ILE A 340 11.97 -9.49 15.62
N GLN A 341 10.89 -10.01 16.21
CA GLN A 341 9.73 -10.48 15.43
C GLN A 341 9.11 -9.34 14.60
N ILE A 342 8.94 -8.16 15.18
CA ILE A 342 8.43 -6.98 14.47
C ILE A 342 9.36 -6.58 13.33
N LEU A 343 10.68 -6.53 13.56
CA LEU A 343 11.65 -6.17 12.51
C LEU A 343 11.68 -7.17 11.36
N ARG A 344 11.59 -8.47 11.65
CA ARG A 344 11.54 -9.53 10.61
C ARG A 344 10.30 -9.37 9.73
N VAL A 345 9.12 -9.19 10.33
CA VAL A 345 7.88 -8.97 9.58
C VAL A 345 7.97 -7.68 8.76
N THR A 346 8.48 -6.59 9.34
CA THR A 346 8.66 -5.32 8.62
C THR A 346 9.62 -5.49 7.43
N GLN A 347 10.71 -6.23 7.59
CA GLN A 347 11.67 -6.52 6.51
C GLN A 347 11.02 -7.27 5.34
N ASP A 348 10.18 -8.26 5.62
CA ASP A 348 9.47 -9.05 4.60
C ASP A 348 8.45 -8.20 3.85
N VAL A 349 7.68 -7.39 4.58
CA VAL A 349 6.69 -6.47 3.97
C VAL A 349 7.40 -5.42 3.10
N LEU A 350 8.48 -4.81 3.58
CA LEU A 350 9.27 -3.84 2.80
C LEU A 350 9.84 -4.48 1.53
N SER A 351 10.35 -5.69 1.60
CA SER A 351 10.89 -6.41 0.44
C SER A 351 9.78 -6.68 -0.59
N THR A 352 8.61 -7.14 -0.14
CA THR A 352 7.46 -7.39 -1.03
C THR A 352 6.99 -6.12 -1.74
N VAL A 353 6.88 -5.01 -1.01
CA VAL A 353 6.46 -3.73 -1.59
C VAL A 353 7.50 -3.19 -2.58
N ARG A 354 8.79 -3.30 -2.25
CA ARG A 354 9.87 -2.85 -3.13
C ARG A 354 9.98 -3.70 -4.39
N ASP A 355 9.79 -5.01 -4.29
CA ASP A 355 9.69 -5.90 -5.44
C ASP A 355 8.55 -5.46 -6.38
N ALA A 356 7.40 -5.04 -5.84
CA ALA A 356 6.29 -4.53 -6.65
C ALA A 356 6.61 -3.20 -7.34
N ILE A 357 7.35 -2.28 -6.68
CA ILE A 357 7.73 -0.97 -7.24
C ILE A 357 8.62 -1.11 -8.49
N VAL A 358 9.44 -2.15 -8.55
CA VAL A 358 10.38 -2.39 -9.67
C VAL A 358 9.85 -3.42 -10.68
N ASN A 359 8.63 -3.94 -10.47
CA ASN A 359 8.02 -4.91 -11.36
C ASN A 359 7.47 -4.22 -12.60
N ILE A 360 8.08 -4.54 -13.74
CA ILE A 360 7.74 -3.98 -15.05
C ILE A 360 6.34 -4.40 -15.50
N ASP A 361 5.89 -5.61 -15.19
CA ASP A 361 4.57 -6.11 -15.56
C ASP A 361 3.46 -5.34 -14.83
N LEU A 362 3.70 -4.94 -13.57
CA LEU A 362 2.79 -4.06 -12.82
C LEU A 362 2.83 -2.60 -13.30
N HIS A 363 3.87 -2.24 -14.05
CA HIS A 363 4.16 -0.89 -14.50
C HIS A 363 4.28 -0.78 -16.02
N ALA A 364 3.50 -1.57 -16.77
CA ALA A 364 3.55 -1.66 -18.23
C ALA A 364 3.52 -0.28 -18.93
N VAL A 365 2.72 0.66 -18.43
CA VAL A 365 2.63 2.04 -18.96
C VAL A 365 3.95 2.81 -18.84
N LEU A 366 4.70 2.61 -17.75
CA LEU A 366 6.03 3.21 -17.58
C LEU A 366 7.05 2.50 -18.46
N ALA A 367 6.93 1.17 -18.56
CA ALA A 367 7.80 0.32 -19.37
C ALA A 367 7.70 0.61 -20.88
N ASP A 368 6.57 1.14 -21.35
CA ASP A 368 6.40 1.52 -22.75
C ASP A 368 7.19 2.76 -23.18
N SER A 369 7.78 3.49 -22.22
CA SER A 369 8.57 4.71 -22.45
C SER A 369 10.04 4.54 -22.05
N THR A 370 10.96 5.06 -22.86
CA THR A 370 12.40 5.03 -22.55
C THR A 370 12.71 5.69 -21.21
N ASN A 371 12.06 6.82 -20.89
CA ASN A 371 12.27 7.53 -19.63
C ASN A 371 11.76 6.73 -18.43
N GLY A 372 10.59 6.07 -18.55
CA GLY A 372 10.04 5.25 -17.48
C GLY A 372 10.88 3.99 -17.21
N LEU A 373 11.42 3.35 -18.25
CA LEU A 373 12.36 2.24 -18.09
C LEU A 373 13.68 2.65 -17.44
N GLN A 374 14.26 3.79 -17.86
CA GLN A 374 15.46 4.31 -17.21
C GLN A 374 15.24 4.59 -15.72
N GLN A 375 14.04 5.04 -15.35
CA GLN A 375 13.67 5.26 -13.96
C GLN A 375 13.49 3.95 -13.19
N LEU A 376 12.79 2.96 -13.76
CA LEU A 376 12.68 1.63 -13.13
C LEU A 376 14.07 1.00 -12.93
N HIS A 377 14.94 1.11 -13.93
CA HIS A 377 16.33 0.70 -13.83
C HIS A 377 17.07 1.44 -12.71
N HIS A 378 16.92 2.76 -12.65
CA HIS A 378 17.51 3.56 -11.58
C HIS A 378 17.03 3.14 -10.19
N VAL A 379 15.73 2.90 -10.03
CA VAL A 379 15.10 2.46 -8.77
C VAL A 379 15.58 1.06 -8.36
N ALA A 380 15.80 0.16 -9.34
CA ALA A 380 16.22 -1.23 -9.13
C ALA A 380 17.73 -1.40 -8.88
N THR A 381 18.55 -0.48 -9.39
CA THR A 381 20.02 -0.52 -9.25
C THR A 381 20.52 0.43 -8.17
N LYS A 382 19.97 1.64 -8.11
CA LYS A 382 20.45 2.69 -7.21
C LYS A 382 19.41 3.06 -6.15
N ALA A 383 19.71 2.73 -4.89
CA ALA A 383 19.19 3.48 -3.74
C ALA A 383 20.10 4.71 -3.51
N VAL A 384 20.02 5.70 -4.41
CA VAL A 384 21.01 6.80 -4.53
C VAL A 384 21.18 7.62 -3.22
N PRO A 385 22.42 7.92 -2.83
CA PRO A 385 22.76 9.08 -2.02
C PRO A 385 22.65 10.37 -2.81
N PHE A 386 22.01 11.38 -2.24
CA PHE A 386 22.20 12.77 -2.64
C PHE A 386 23.69 13.15 -2.56
N ILE A 387 24.47 12.96 -3.63
CA ILE A 387 25.81 13.52 -3.77
C ILE A 387 25.62 14.87 -4.44
N ALA A 388 25.82 15.94 -3.65
CA ALA A 388 25.62 17.33 -4.02
C ALA A 388 26.50 17.85 -5.18
N ASN A 389 27.23 16.99 -5.91
CA ASN A 389 28.21 17.39 -6.93
C ASN A 389 28.16 16.62 -8.26
N SER A 390 27.23 15.69 -8.49
CA SER A 390 27.01 15.16 -9.83
C SER A 390 26.03 16.04 -10.58
N LYS A 391 26.43 16.55 -11.75
CA LYS A 391 25.54 17.18 -12.74
C LYS A 391 24.49 16.20 -13.32
N ASP A 392 24.33 15.02 -12.74
CA ASP A 392 23.24 14.09 -13.00
C ASP A 392 21.99 14.61 -12.29
N VAL A 393 21.45 15.64 -12.92
CA VAL A 393 20.19 16.29 -12.62
C VAL A 393 19.11 15.21 -12.49
N LEU A 394 18.62 15.00 -11.26
CA LEU A 394 17.22 14.63 -11.03
C LEU A 394 16.42 15.39 -12.10
N PRO A 395 15.69 14.72 -13.02
CA PRO A 395 15.09 15.40 -14.16
C PRO A 395 14.41 16.67 -13.69
N SER A 396 14.73 17.81 -14.33
CA SER A 396 14.32 19.14 -13.87
C SER A 396 12.87 19.10 -13.37
N PRO A 397 12.51 19.76 -12.25
CA PRO A 397 11.17 19.65 -11.62
C PRO A 397 9.99 20.02 -12.54
N GLY A 398 10.24 20.55 -13.75
CA GLY A 398 9.24 20.72 -14.82
C GLY A 398 9.00 19.51 -15.73
N SER A 399 9.86 18.50 -15.75
CA SER A 399 9.79 17.29 -16.61
C SER A 399 9.10 16.11 -15.92
N LEU A 400 9.10 16.11 -14.59
CA LEU A 400 8.48 15.07 -13.75
C LEU A 400 7.16 15.60 -13.16
N ARG A 401 6.03 15.22 -13.75
CA ARG A 401 4.71 15.39 -13.14
C ARG A 401 4.01 14.03 -13.01
N GLY A 402 3.45 13.75 -11.83
CA GLY A 402 2.56 12.61 -11.60
C GLY A 402 3.16 11.47 -10.75
N THR A 403 2.55 10.29 -10.86
CA THR A 403 2.80 9.06 -10.09
C THR A 403 4.26 8.60 -10.12
N THR A 404 5.00 8.95 -11.18
CA THR A 404 6.36 8.49 -11.43
C THR A 404 7.42 9.11 -10.51
N PHE A 405 7.32 10.41 -10.20
CA PHE A 405 8.21 11.05 -9.21
C PHE A 405 7.97 10.51 -7.79
N GLN A 406 6.70 10.22 -7.49
CA GLN A 406 6.29 9.67 -6.21
C GLN A 406 6.88 8.28 -5.99
N GLN A 407 6.96 7.43 -7.02
CA GLN A 407 7.56 6.09 -6.92
C GLN A 407 9.06 6.13 -6.63
N THR A 408 9.83 7.00 -7.29
CA THR A 408 11.27 7.12 -7.00
C THR A 408 11.53 7.63 -5.59
N SER A 409 10.80 8.67 -5.17
CA SER A 409 10.90 9.20 -3.81
C SER A 409 10.49 8.17 -2.76
N LEU A 410 9.39 7.46 -3.00
CA LEU A 410 8.89 6.41 -2.11
C LEU A 410 9.91 5.27 -2.00
N ASN A 411 10.47 4.79 -3.12
CA ASN A 411 11.47 3.72 -3.08
C ASN A 411 12.72 4.12 -2.28
N LEU A 412 13.17 5.36 -2.40
CA LEU A 412 14.31 5.85 -1.62
C LEU A 412 14.00 5.87 -0.12
N THR A 413 12.83 6.38 0.27
CA THR A 413 12.37 6.37 1.66
C THR A 413 12.30 4.94 2.21
N LEU A 414 11.72 4.02 1.43
CA LEU A 414 11.65 2.61 1.83
C LEU A 414 13.04 1.96 1.92
N ALA A 415 13.99 2.34 1.05
CA ALA A 415 15.35 1.83 1.09
C ALA A 415 16.08 2.27 2.35
N ALA A 416 15.90 3.55 2.72
CA ALA A 416 16.48 4.11 3.95
C ALA A 416 15.92 3.41 5.18
N ILE A 417 14.59 3.28 5.27
CA ILE A 417 13.93 2.56 6.36
C ILE A 417 14.39 1.10 6.41
N GLN A 418 14.47 0.40 5.26
CA GLN A 418 14.95 -0.98 5.21
C GLN A 418 16.42 -1.11 5.66
N THR A 419 17.24 -0.09 5.41
CA THR A 419 18.63 -0.03 5.90
C THR A 419 18.67 0.03 7.43
N GLU A 420 17.82 0.87 8.05
CA GLU A 420 17.67 0.95 9.50
C GLU A 420 17.12 -0.34 10.11
N VAL A 421 16.07 -0.91 9.51
CA VAL A 421 15.45 -2.17 9.95
C VAL A 421 16.50 -3.29 9.96
N GLY A 422 17.28 -3.43 8.89
CA GLY A 422 18.35 -4.44 8.81
C GLY A 422 19.44 -4.23 9.86
N PHE A 423 19.86 -2.98 10.08
CA PHE A 423 20.88 -2.65 11.07
C PHE A 423 20.42 -2.93 12.51
N LEU A 424 19.20 -2.52 12.87
CA LEU A 424 18.62 -2.75 14.19
C LEU A 424 18.31 -4.23 14.43
N LEU A 425 17.89 -4.95 13.40
CA LEU A 425 17.58 -6.38 13.51
C LEU A 425 18.81 -7.16 13.98
N TYR A 426 19.96 -6.93 13.34
CA TYR A 426 21.20 -7.58 13.72
C TYR A 426 21.73 -7.13 15.08
N ASP A 427 21.58 -5.85 15.43
CA ASP A 427 21.87 -5.36 16.79
C ASP A 427 21.12 -6.21 17.84
N MET A 428 19.79 -6.27 17.71
CA MET A 428 18.90 -6.91 18.70
C MET A 428 19.03 -8.43 18.73
N GLU A 429 19.20 -9.08 17.58
CA GLU A 429 19.52 -10.52 17.49
C GLU A 429 20.79 -10.85 18.27
N LEU A 430 21.85 -10.06 18.08
CA LEU A 430 23.11 -10.25 18.78
C LEU A 430 23.01 -9.88 20.27
N GLN A 431 22.24 -8.85 20.65
CA GLN A 431 21.98 -8.54 22.07
C GLN A 431 21.21 -9.68 22.76
N CYS A 432 20.21 -10.24 22.09
CA CYS A 432 19.44 -11.36 22.60
C CYS A 432 20.34 -12.58 22.81
N ALA A 433 21.24 -12.87 21.87
CA ALA A 433 22.21 -13.95 22.01
C ALA A 433 23.21 -13.68 23.15
N ALA A 434 23.68 -12.44 23.30
CA ALA A 434 24.63 -12.05 24.35
C ALA A 434 24.02 -12.10 25.77
N SER A 435 22.69 -12.04 25.90
CA SER A 435 22.01 -12.21 27.18
C SER A 435 22.06 -13.65 27.71
N VAL A 436 22.39 -14.62 26.86
CA VAL A 436 22.56 -16.02 27.24
C VAL A 436 24.00 -16.23 27.72
N PRO A 437 24.22 -16.79 28.93
CA PRO A 437 25.58 -16.99 29.47
C PRO A 437 26.49 -17.90 28.65
N ASP A 438 25.91 -18.70 27.76
CA ASP A 438 26.63 -19.63 26.90
C ASP A 438 27.18 -18.92 25.66
N GLY A 439 28.50 -18.71 25.64
CA GLY A 439 29.20 -18.09 24.53
C GLY A 439 29.01 -18.79 23.18
N THR A 440 28.60 -20.07 23.16
CA THR A 440 28.30 -20.80 21.93
C THR A 440 27.07 -20.25 21.20
N THR A 441 26.11 -19.67 21.94
CA THR A 441 24.87 -19.12 21.37
C THR A 441 25.16 -17.89 20.50
N MET A 442 26.06 -17.01 20.93
CA MET A 442 26.48 -15.85 20.13
C MET A 442 27.09 -16.32 18.80
N THR A 443 28.04 -17.25 18.86
CA THR A 443 28.70 -17.77 17.66
C THR A 443 27.71 -18.45 16.71
N ALA A 444 26.75 -19.21 17.24
CA ALA A 444 25.70 -19.85 16.43
C ALA A 444 24.79 -18.80 15.75
N VAL A 445 24.37 -17.77 16.47
CA VAL A 445 23.55 -16.69 15.92
C VAL A 445 24.32 -15.90 14.86
N ALA A 446 25.55 -15.49 15.14
CA ALA A 446 26.39 -14.79 14.16
C ALA A 446 26.59 -15.62 12.88
N LYS A 447 26.81 -16.93 13.01
CA LYS A 447 26.93 -17.84 11.86
C LYS A 447 25.62 -17.94 11.08
N ARG A 448 24.47 -18.05 11.76
CA ARG A 448 23.15 -18.05 11.10
C ARG A 448 22.92 -16.74 10.33
N LEU A 449 23.16 -15.59 10.96
CA LEU A 449 22.99 -14.29 10.31
C LEU A 449 23.92 -14.13 9.09
N ALA A 450 25.16 -14.62 9.18
CA ALA A 450 26.07 -14.62 8.04
C ALA A 450 25.57 -15.50 6.88
N VAL A 451 24.96 -16.65 7.18
CA VAL A 451 24.31 -17.51 6.17
C VAL A 451 23.10 -16.82 5.55
N GLU A 452 22.28 -16.12 6.33
CA GLU A 452 21.12 -15.35 5.83
C GLU A 452 21.54 -14.21 4.89
N CYS A 453 22.67 -13.55 5.17
CA CYS A 453 23.23 -12.56 4.26
C CYS A 453 23.58 -13.17 2.90
N ASN A 454 24.04 -14.42 2.85
CA ASN A 454 24.49 -15.09 1.62
C ASN A 454 25.41 -14.19 0.77
N GLN A 455 25.01 -13.85 -0.46
CA GLN A 455 25.78 -12.97 -1.36
C GLN A 455 25.38 -11.48 -1.22
N ASN A 456 24.49 -11.12 -0.29
CA ASN A 456 24.08 -9.75 -0.03
C ASN A 456 25.15 -8.97 0.74
N GLY A 457 26.00 -8.25 0.01
CA GLY A 457 27.07 -7.43 0.58
C GLY A 457 26.55 -6.30 1.48
N TYR A 458 25.33 -5.79 1.27
CA TYR A 458 24.79 -4.70 2.09
C TYR A 458 24.55 -5.22 3.51
N MET A 459 23.76 -6.29 3.62
CA MET A 459 23.45 -6.93 4.89
C MET A 459 24.69 -7.51 5.54
N ARG A 460 25.61 -8.11 4.77
CA ARG A 460 26.88 -8.60 5.29
C ARG A 460 27.73 -7.49 5.90
N GLY A 461 27.84 -6.34 5.23
CA GLY A 461 28.55 -5.18 5.77
C GLY A 461 27.91 -4.64 7.05
N LEU A 462 26.57 -4.50 7.08
CA LEU A 462 25.85 -4.09 8.29
C LEU A 462 26.04 -5.09 9.45
N LEU A 463 26.04 -6.39 9.17
CA LEU A 463 26.32 -7.43 10.16
C LEU A 463 27.75 -7.31 10.71
N SER A 464 28.75 -7.10 9.84
CA SER A 464 30.14 -6.92 10.26
C SER A 464 30.31 -5.68 11.16
N VAL A 465 29.61 -4.58 10.87
CA VAL A 465 29.57 -3.40 11.75
C VAL A 465 28.99 -3.74 13.13
N GLN A 466 27.89 -4.50 13.18
CA GLN A 466 27.28 -4.90 14.45
C GLN A 466 28.16 -5.87 15.26
N LEU A 467 28.78 -6.85 14.59
CA LEU A 467 29.71 -7.77 15.22
C LEU A 467 30.93 -7.05 15.78
N ALA A 468 31.44 -6.03 15.09
CA ALA A 468 32.58 -5.23 15.57
C ALA A 468 32.28 -4.61 16.95
N GLN A 469 31.07 -4.07 17.15
CA GLN A 469 30.65 -3.49 18.44
C GLN A 469 30.56 -4.52 19.58
N ARG A 470 30.52 -5.83 19.27
CA ARG A 470 30.50 -6.91 20.26
C ARG A 470 31.88 -7.49 20.57
N LYS A 471 32.91 -7.09 19.82
CA LYS A 471 34.28 -7.54 20.07
C LYS A 471 34.96 -6.67 21.12
N SER A 472 35.75 -7.30 21.98
CA SER A 472 36.56 -6.61 22.99
C SER A 472 37.96 -6.25 22.47
N LYS A 473 38.51 -7.04 21.55
CA LYS A 473 39.86 -6.82 21.02
C LYS A 473 39.85 -5.86 19.84
N ARG A 474 40.68 -4.82 19.92
CA ARG A 474 40.84 -3.80 18.87
C ARG A 474 41.13 -4.40 17.48
N GLY A 475 42.02 -5.39 17.38
CA GLY A 475 42.35 -6.02 16.10
C GLY A 475 41.18 -6.78 15.46
N GLU A 476 40.34 -7.43 16.27
CA GLU A 476 39.13 -8.10 15.77
C GLU A 476 38.07 -7.08 15.30
N GLN A 477 37.94 -5.97 16.03
CA GLN A 477 37.08 -4.85 15.63
C GLN A 477 37.52 -4.26 14.29
N GLU A 478 38.82 -3.95 14.13
CA GLU A 478 39.37 -3.38 12.89
C GLU A 478 39.18 -4.33 11.70
N SER A 479 39.36 -5.65 11.90
CA SER A 479 39.13 -6.64 10.85
C SER A 479 37.67 -6.64 10.37
N LEU A 480 36.70 -6.56 11.28
CA LEU A 480 35.27 -6.56 10.93
C LEU A 480 34.85 -5.23 10.27
N LEU A 481 35.38 -4.10 10.73
CA LEU A 481 35.13 -2.81 10.09
C LEU A 481 35.72 -2.76 8.67
N ARG A 482 36.89 -3.38 8.44
CA ARG A 482 37.47 -3.55 7.10
C ARG A 482 36.64 -4.48 6.22
N GLU A 483 36.10 -5.57 6.76
CA GLU A 483 35.19 -6.45 6.02
C GLU A 483 33.93 -5.67 5.58
N ALA A 484 33.35 -4.85 6.46
CA ALA A 484 32.22 -4.00 6.12
C ALA A 484 32.54 -3.03 4.98
N LEU A 485 33.69 -2.34 5.07
CA LEU A 485 34.17 -1.44 4.01
C LEU A 485 34.33 -2.17 2.68
N GLN A 486 34.99 -3.34 2.69
CA GLN A 486 35.18 -4.15 1.48
C GLN A 486 33.85 -4.60 0.86
N CYS A 487 32.86 -4.96 1.67
CA CYS A 487 31.53 -5.30 1.18
C CYS A 487 30.87 -4.12 0.45
N PHE A 488 30.93 -2.92 1.04
CA PHE A 488 30.34 -1.72 0.45
C PHE A 488 31.07 -1.27 -0.81
N ASP A 489 32.41 -1.32 -0.84
CA ASP A 489 33.21 -0.99 -2.02
C ASP A 489 32.96 -1.98 -3.16
N THR A 490 32.84 -3.27 -2.85
CA THR A 490 32.53 -4.31 -3.85
C THR A 490 31.17 -4.06 -4.49
N ILE A 491 30.16 -3.72 -3.68
CA ILE A 491 28.83 -3.33 -4.18
C ILE A 491 28.93 -2.09 -5.06
N GLN A 492 29.64 -1.06 -4.61
CA GLN A 492 29.79 0.17 -5.39
C GLN A 492 30.32 -0.11 -6.79
N GLN A 493 31.32 -1.00 -6.90
CA GLN A 493 31.87 -1.41 -8.19
C GLN A 493 30.89 -2.25 -9.00
N GLN A 494 30.19 -3.21 -8.39
CA GLN A 494 29.17 -4.01 -9.08
C GLN A 494 28.05 -3.13 -9.66
N GLU A 495 27.60 -2.10 -8.94
CA GLU A 495 26.61 -1.15 -9.46
C GLU A 495 27.13 -0.28 -10.61
N ILE A 496 28.45 -0.04 -10.68
CA ILE A 496 29.09 0.66 -11.80
C ILE A 496 29.21 -0.28 -13.00
N ASP A 497 29.64 -1.53 -12.80
CA ASP A 497 29.82 -2.52 -13.86
C ASP A 497 28.49 -2.84 -14.56
N VAL A 498 27.42 -3.04 -13.79
CA VAL A 498 26.06 -3.26 -14.30
C VAL A 498 25.55 -2.06 -15.14
N GLN A 499 26.04 -0.84 -14.89
CA GLN A 499 25.70 0.34 -15.68
C GLN A 499 26.57 0.50 -16.93
N GLY A 500 27.81 -0.01 -16.90
CA GLY A 500 28.79 0.14 -17.99
C GLY A 500 28.55 -0.75 -19.22
N GLU A 501 27.66 -1.74 -19.14
CA GLU A 501 27.38 -2.66 -20.26
C GLU A 501 26.68 -2.01 -21.48
N THR A 502 26.24 -0.75 -21.39
CA THR A 502 25.61 -0.06 -22.52
C THR A 502 26.56 0.38 -23.64
N ASP A 503 27.88 0.44 -23.40
CA ASP A 503 28.83 1.15 -24.28
C ASP A 503 29.56 0.28 -25.32
N VAL A 504 29.28 -1.03 -25.42
CA VAL A 504 30.00 -1.92 -26.36
C VAL A 504 29.05 -2.66 -27.31
N LEU A 505 28.33 -1.92 -28.15
CA LEU A 505 27.68 -2.49 -29.34
C LEU A 505 28.76 -2.79 -30.39
N SER A 506 29.20 -4.04 -30.47
CA SER A 506 30.00 -4.52 -31.60
C SER A 506 29.05 -4.89 -32.75
N PRO A 507 28.99 -4.11 -33.86
CA PRO A 507 28.00 -4.32 -34.92
C PRO A 507 28.20 -5.62 -35.75
N ASN A 508 29.24 -6.40 -35.46
CA ASN A 508 29.64 -7.61 -36.20
C ASN A 508 29.59 -8.90 -35.37
N SER A 509 28.88 -8.94 -34.25
CA SER A 509 28.76 -10.17 -33.46
C SER A 509 27.96 -11.24 -34.22
N LEU A 510 28.55 -12.44 -34.42
CA LEU A 510 27.86 -13.59 -34.99
C LEU A 510 26.75 -14.11 -34.07
N ARG A 511 26.86 -13.88 -32.77
CA ARG A 511 25.91 -14.32 -31.75
C ARG A 511 25.19 -13.14 -31.12
N PRO A 512 24.03 -13.35 -30.46
CA PRO A 512 23.40 -12.31 -29.66
C PRO A 512 24.37 -11.74 -28.61
N LEU A 513 24.29 -10.43 -28.38
CA LEU A 513 25.04 -9.77 -27.32
C LEU A 513 24.49 -10.16 -25.95
N ALA A 514 25.26 -9.90 -24.90
CA ALA A 514 24.78 -10.05 -23.53
C ALA A 514 23.55 -9.14 -23.31
N PRO A 515 22.50 -9.64 -22.66
CA PRO A 515 21.33 -8.85 -22.38
C PRO A 515 21.61 -7.82 -21.28
N LEU A 516 20.97 -6.66 -21.35
CA LEU A 516 21.16 -5.58 -20.38
C LEU A 516 20.20 -5.72 -19.19
N LEU A 517 20.66 -5.40 -17.98
CA LEU A 517 19.76 -5.32 -16.83
C LEU A 517 18.79 -4.14 -16.98
N VAL A 518 17.49 -4.40 -16.89
CA VAL A 518 16.45 -3.34 -16.85
C VAL A 518 15.93 -3.15 -15.45
N SER A 519 15.61 -4.24 -14.76
CA SER A 519 15.09 -4.19 -13.39
C SER A 519 15.46 -5.47 -12.65
N ARG A 520 15.62 -5.38 -11.33
CA ARG A 520 15.85 -6.52 -10.44
C ARG A 520 15.07 -6.32 -9.16
N ALA A 521 14.68 -7.43 -8.57
CA ALA A 521 14.01 -7.51 -7.28
C ALA A 521 14.61 -8.67 -6.47
N SER A 522 14.01 -8.99 -5.32
CA SER A 522 14.48 -10.11 -4.51
C SER A 522 14.26 -11.50 -5.16
N THR A 523 13.31 -11.61 -6.09
CA THR A 523 12.90 -12.91 -6.68
C THR A 523 12.79 -12.94 -8.20
N PHE A 524 13.12 -11.84 -8.88
CA PHE A 524 13.09 -11.77 -10.34
C PHE A 524 14.13 -10.78 -10.89
N VAL A 525 14.48 -10.98 -12.15
CA VAL A 525 15.28 -10.05 -12.95
C VAL A 525 14.59 -9.85 -14.29
N THR A 526 14.50 -8.60 -14.73
CA THR A 526 14.07 -8.25 -16.08
C THR A 526 15.25 -7.74 -16.88
N ILE A 527 15.46 -8.35 -18.03
CA ILE A 527 16.54 -8.04 -18.95
C ILE A 527 15.99 -7.48 -20.27
N GLU A 528 16.80 -6.65 -20.93
CA GLU A 528 16.57 -6.19 -22.28
C GLU A 528 17.44 -6.98 -23.24
N ILE A 529 16.77 -7.52 -24.26
CA ILE A 529 17.38 -8.22 -25.36
C ILE A 529 17.74 -7.20 -26.43
N LEU A 530 19.04 -7.07 -26.69
CA LEU A 530 19.56 -6.19 -27.73
C LEU A 530 19.22 -6.75 -29.12
N PRO A 531 18.82 -5.89 -30.07
CA PRO A 531 18.59 -6.31 -31.46
C PRO A 531 19.81 -7.02 -32.04
N HIS A 532 19.57 -8.19 -32.63
CA HIS A 532 20.62 -8.99 -33.28
C HIS A 532 20.39 -9.02 -34.79
N ASN A 533 21.39 -8.59 -35.56
CA ASN A 533 21.37 -8.58 -37.02
C ASN A 533 22.32 -9.68 -37.54
N PRO A 534 21.84 -10.92 -37.74
CA PRO A 534 22.69 -12.01 -38.19
C PRO A 534 23.18 -11.79 -39.64
N PRO A 535 24.27 -12.48 -40.05
CA PRO A 535 24.78 -12.38 -41.42
C PRO A 535 23.77 -12.86 -42.49
N ARG A 536 23.90 -12.29 -43.70
CA ARG A 536 23.10 -12.48 -44.94
C ARG A 536 22.05 -13.63 -44.95
N GLY A 537 20.77 -13.23 -44.95
CA GLY A 537 19.64 -14.05 -45.38
C GLY A 537 18.84 -14.75 -44.27
N VAL A 538 19.38 -14.76 -43.05
CA VAL A 538 18.68 -15.29 -41.86
C VAL A 538 17.98 -14.14 -41.16
N GLN A 539 16.71 -14.33 -40.80
CA GLN A 539 15.93 -13.35 -40.05
C GLN A 539 15.61 -13.94 -38.68
N VAL A 540 15.79 -13.15 -37.63
CA VAL A 540 15.35 -13.52 -36.28
C VAL A 540 13.82 -13.53 -36.26
N ALA A 541 13.23 -14.69 -35.96
CA ALA A 541 11.80 -14.85 -35.74
C ALA A 541 11.43 -14.57 -34.28
N TYR A 542 12.23 -15.08 -33.34
CA TYR A 542 12.05 -14.85 -31.91
C TYR A 542 13.34 -15.06 -31.12
N TYR A 543 13.32 -14.68 -29.85
CA TYR A 543 14.39 -14.91 -28.90
C TYR A 543 13.94 -15.85 -27.78
N CYS A 544 14.88 -16.52 -27.14
CA CYS A 544 14.69 -17.14 -25.83
C CYS A 544 15.78 -16.66 -24.87
N ALA A 545 15.38 -16.34 -23.63
CA ALA A 545 16.30 -16.03 -22.56
C ALA A 545 16.68 -17.30 -21.77
N TYR A 546 17.90 -17.33 -21.25
CA TYR A 546 18.45 -18.42 -20.44
C TYR A 546 19.13 -17.84 -19.21
N ALA A 547 19.06 -18.56 -18.09
CA ALA A 547 19.60 -18.10 -16.83
C ALA A 547 20.11 -19.27 -15.99
N LYS A 548 21.17 -19.03 -15.22
CA LYS A 548 21.65 -19.94 -14.19
C LYS A 548 22.26 -19.20 -13.02
N GLY A 549 22.28 -19.83 -11.85
CA GLY A 549 23.04 -19.33 -10.70
C GLY A 549 24.54 -19.26 -11.01
N THR A 550 25.22 -18.27 -10.45
CA THR A 550 26.68 -18.15 -10.60
C THR A 550 27.40 -19.28 -9.88
N GLY A 551 28.40 -19.87 -10.54
CA GLY A 551 29.11 -21.05 -10.03
C GLY A 551 30.19 -21.53 -11.00
N ALA A 552 30.71 -22.74 -10.78
CA ALA A 552 31.93 -23.25 -11.41
C ALA A 552 31.95 -23.21 -12.96
N GLY A 553 32.47 -22.11 -13.51
CA GLY A 553 33.38 -22.05 -14.65
C GLY A 553 32.83 -22.24 -16.06
N THR A 554 31.51 -22.33 -16.25
CA THR A 554 30.92 -22.41 -17.60
C THR A 554 30.03 -21.22 -17.87
N ASP A 555 29.95 -20.78 -19.13
CA ASP A 555 28.97 -19.79 -19.59
C ASP A 555 27.54 -20.38 -19.58
N VAL A 556 26.53 -19.53 -19.74
CA VAL A 556 25.14 -19.97 -19.89
C VAL A 556 25.02 -20.86 -21.13
N SER A 557 24.16 -21.88 -21.06
CA SER A 557 23.88 -22.82 -22.16
C SER A 557 22.39 -22.88 -22.48
N LEU A 558 22.05 -23.43 -23.64
CA LEU A 558 20.65 -23.63 -24.07
C LEU A 558 19.85 -24.58 -23.16
N ASN A 559 20.51 -25.32 -22.27
CA ASN A 559 19.85 -26.23 -21.33
C ASN A 559 19.47 -25.53 -20.01
N ASN A 560 19.92 -24.29 -19.79
CA ASN A 560 19.65 -23.55 -18.56
C ASN A 560 18.26 -22.91 -18.61
N MET A 561 17.24 -23.76 -18.51
CA MET A 561 15.81 -23.42 -18.59
C MET A 561 15.06 -23.68 -17.27
N GLU A 562 15.77 -23.65 -16.14
CA GLU A 562 15.24 -24.06 -14.83
C GLU A 562 14.27 -23.04 -14.21
N TYR A 563 14.33 -21.78 -14.66
CA TYR A 563 13.58 -20.68 -14.06
C TYR A 563 12.39 -20.25 -14.93
N PRO A 564 11.22 -19.94 -14.35
CA PRO A 564 10.13 -19.31 -15.09
C PRO A 564 10.59 -18.10 -15.91
N GLY A 565 10.17 -18.04 -17.18
CA GLY A 565 10.60 -17.03 -18.15
C GLY A 565 11.80 -17.44 -19.01
N THR A 566 12.60 -18.43 -18.59
CA THR A 566 13.64 -19.01 -19.44
C THR A 566 13.08 -19.98 -20.47
N GLY A 567 13.74 -20.13 -21.61
CA GLY A 567 13.30 -21.00 -22.72
C GLY A 567 11.97 -20.60 -23.38
N SER A 568 11.35 -19.51 -22.91
CA SER A 568 10.07 -19.02 -23.40
C SER A 568 10.27 -18.17 -24.65
N LEU A 569 9.33 -18.29 -25.60
CA LEU A 569 9.37 -17.55 -26.85
C LEU A 569 9.11 -16.06 -26.61
N ILE A 570 10.04 -15.21 -27.02
CA ILE A 570 9.96 -13.75 -26.89
C ILE A 570 9.99 -13.12 -28.28
N GLN A 571 8.89 -12.47 -28.64
CA GLN A 571 8.75 -11.80 -29.93
C GLN A 571 9.60 -10.52 -29.98
N PRO A 572 10.34 -10.26 -31.08
CA PRO A 572 11.08 -9.02 -31.24
C PRO A 572 10.10 -7.84 -31.24
N ASN A 573 10.33 -6.88 -30.35
CA ASN A 573 9.51 -5.68 -30.26
C ASN A 573 10.29 -4.49 -30.88
N PRO A 574 9.67 -3.71 -31.80
CA PRO A 574 10.33 -2.58 -32.46
C PRO A 574 10.88 -1.50 -31.53
N ARG A 575 10.36 -1.40 -30.30
CA ARG A 575 10.86 -0.46 -29.28
C ARG A 575 11.95 -1.10 -28.44
N ARG A 576 11.58 -2.10 -27.64
CA ARG A 576 12.49 -2.85 -26.77
C ARG A 576 11.94 -4.25 -26.53
N THR A 577 12.82 -5.24 -26.61
CA THR A 577 12.48 -6.65 -26.38
C THR A 577 12.86 -7.00 -24.95
N LEU A 578 11.87 -7.25 -24.09
CA LEU A 578 12.07 -7.48 -22.66
C LEU A 578 11.77 -8.94 -22.28
N ALA A 579 12.48 -9.44 -21.27
CA ALA A 579 12.23 -10.76 -20.70
C ALA A 579 12.35 -10.71 -19.18
N THR A 580 11.34 -11.21 -18.47
CA THR A 580 11.35 -11.32 -17.01
C THR A 580 11.56 -12.77 -16.61
N ILE A 581 12.64 -13.02 -15.88
CA ILE A 581 12.97 -14.31 -15.29
C ILE A 581 12.62 -14.24 -13.81
N SER A 582 11.69 -15.07 -13.36
CA SER A 582 11.18 -15.09 -11.98
C SER A 582 11.47 -16.40 -11.26
N GLY A 583 11.11 -16.48 -9.98
CA GLY A 583 11.37 -17.68 -9.17
C GLY A 583 12.84 -17.82 -8.75
N LEU A 584 13.60 -16.74 -8.83
CA LEU A 584 14.97 -16.66 -8.36
C LEU A 584 14.98 -16.58 -6.82
N LEU A 585 16.04 -17.06 -6.19
CA LEU A 585 16.18 -17.01 -4.74
C LEU A 585 16.77 -15.66 -4.30
N PRO A 586 16.29 -15.04 -3.21
CA PRO A 586 16.90 -13.83 -2.68
C PRO A 586 18.35 -14.01 -2.26
N ASN A 587 19.14 -12.94 -2.40
CA ASN A 587 20.55 -12.86 -2.03
C ASN A 587 21.46 -13.88 -2.76
N GLU A 588 21.02 -14.36 -3.93
CA GLU A 588 21.82 -15.19 -4.83
C GLU A 588 22.19 -14.41 -6.09
N SER A 589 23.23 -14.85 -6.78
CA SER A 589 23.70 -14.21 -8.01
C SER A 589 23.46 -15.10 -9.22
N TYR A 590 23.04 -14.48 -10.31
CA TYR A 590 22.63 -15.14 -11.54
C TYR A 590 23.28 -14.48 -12.75
N VAL A 591 23.49 -15.26 -13.80
CA VAL A 591 23.96 -14.78 -15.11
C VAL A 591 22.97 -15.16 -16.20
N PHE A 592 22.89 -14.32 -17.24
CA PHE A 592 21.86 -14.40 -18.27
C PHE A 592 22.49 -14.41 -19.66
N ALA A 593 21.85 -15.11 -20.60
CA ALA A 593 22.20 -15.05 -22.01
C ALA A 593 20.96 -15.22 -22.87
N VAL A 594 21.08 -14.88 -24.16
CA VAL A 594 19.97 -14.93 -25.11
C VAL A 594 20.37 -15.78 -26.31
N ALA A 595 19.46 -16.59 -26.82
CA ALA A 595 19.58 -17.19 -28.14
C ALA A 595 18.53 -16.61 -29.09
N ALA A 596 18.92 -16.42 -30.36
CA ALA A 596 18.02 -16.00 -31.43
C ALA A 596 17.62 -17.23 -32.24
N TYR A 597 16.37 -17.28 -32.69
CA TYR A 597 15.82 -18.37 -33.47
C TYR A 597 15.29 -17.88 -34.81
N ASP A 598 15.42 -18.70 -35.85
CA ASP A 598 14.80 -18.46 -37.13
C ASP A 598 13.35 -18.97 -37.19
N LYS A 599 12.69 -18.81 -38.34
CA LYS A 599 11.30 -19.26 -38.56
C LYS A 599 11.11 -20.79 -38.57
N ASN A 600 12.20 -21.56 -38.56
CA ASN A 600 12.19 -23.02 -38.56
C ASN A 600 12.57 -23.59 -37.18
N ASP A 601 12.51 -22.76 -36.13
CA ASP A 601 12.90 -23.07 -34.76
C ASP A 601 14.38 -23.48 -34.63
N GLN A 602 15.25 -23.05 -35.55
CA GLN A 602 16.68 -23.28 -35.49
C GLN A 602 17.41 -22.13 -34.79
N VAL A 603 18.34 -22.47 -33.91
CA VAL A 603 19.18 -21.50 -33.21
C VAL A 603 20.15 -20.84 -34.20
N ILE A 604 20.17 -19.51 -34.22
CA ILE A 604 21.05 -18.70 -35.05
C ILE A 604 22.40 -18.56 -34.33
N GLU A 605 23.43 -19.22 -34.84
CA GLU A 605 24.84 -19.12 -34.39
C GLU A 605 25.11 -19.48 -32.90
N GLY A 606 24.14 -20.11 -32.23
CA GLY A 606 24.25 -20.60 -30.85
C GLY A 606 23.79 -19.60 -29.79
N ILE A 607 24.15 -19.88 -28.53
CA ILE A 607 23.83 -18.98 -27.41
C ILE A 607 24.73 -17.75 -27.38
N GLY A 608 24.14 -16.59 -27.09
CA GLY A 608 24.83 -15.30 -26.99
C GLY A 608 25.80 -15.20 -25.83
N ALA A 609 26.42 -14.02 -25.71
CA ALA A 609 27.33 -13.72 -24.60
C ALA A 609 26.59 -13.76 -23.25
N THR A 610 27.30 -14.22 -22.22
CA THR A 610 26.79 -14.24 -20.85
C THR A 610 26.95 -12.85 -20.22
N SER A 611 25.92 -12.37 -19.53
CA SER A 611 25.93 -11.09 -18.80
C SER A 611 26.90 -11.10 -17.62
N CYS A 612 27.21 -9.91 -17.08
CA CYS A 612 27.75 -9.83 -15.73
C CYS A 612 26.81 -10.50 -14.70
N PRO A 613 27.35 -10.98 -13.57
CA PRO A 613 26.55 -11.50 -12.46
C PRO A 613 25.61 -10.44 -11.87
N ILE A 614 24.33 -10.78 -11.70
CA ILE A 614 23.32 -9.93 -11.09
C ILE A 614 22.80 -10.61 -9.83
N ILE A 615 22.91 -9.91 -8.70
CA ILE A 615 22.39 -10.38 -7.41
C ILE A 615 20.90 -10.02 -7.29
N THR A 616 20.07 -10.98 -6.91
CA THR A 616 18.64 -10.83 -6.66
C THR A 616 18.39 -10.30 -5.25
N LEU A 617 18.39 -8.97 -5.14
CA LEU A 617 18.13 -8.27 -3.89
C LEU A 617 17.47 -6.92 -4.14
N ASN A 618 16.92 -6.35 -3.07
CA ASN A 618 16.53 -4.95 -3.02
C ASN A 618 17.72 -4.12 -2.50
N PRO A 619 18.28 -3.19 -3.29
CA PRO A 619 19.45 -2.41 -2.85
C PRO A 619 19.16 -1.55 -1.63
N LEU A 620 20.10 -1.49 -0.69
CA LEU A 620 20.04 -0.57 0.46
C LEU A 620 20.75 0.76 0.13
N VAL A 621 20.49 1.79 0.94
CA VAL A 621 21.10 3.12 0.72
C VAL A 621 22.59 3.06 1.07
N LEU A 622 23.45 3.00 0.06
CA LEU A 622 24.88 2.74 0.25
C LEU A 622 25.58 3.85 1.06
N SER A 623 25.22 5.12 0.86
CA SER A 623 25.77 6.22 1.68
C SER A 623 25.37 6.12 3.14
N MET A 624 24.17 5.63 3.42
CA MET A 624 23.72 5.40 4.78
C MET A 624 24.53 4.27 5.42
N CYS A 625 24.84 3.21 4.65
CA CYS A 625 25.72 2.14 5.10
C CYS A 625 27.13 2.66 5.43
N TYR A 626 27.73 3.50 4.57
CA TYR A 626 29.00 4.17 4.87
C TYR A 626 28.91 5.11 6.08
N GLY A 627 27.81 5.86 6.21
CA GLY A 627 27.55 6.75 7.35
C GLY A 627 27.49 5.97 8.66
N ILE A 628 26.75 4.87 8.70
CA ILE A 628 26.67 3.94 9.83
C ILE A 628 28.05 3.42 10.20
N LEU A 629 28.82 2.92 9.22
CA LEU A 629 30.20 2.45 9.43
C LEU A 629 31.08 3.55 10.04
N ALA A 630 31.04 4.76 9.48
CA ALA A 630 31.82 5.89 9.97
C ALA A 630 31.44 6.29 11.40
N THR A 631 30.14 6.39 11.70
CA THR A 631 29.65 6.72 13.04
C THR A 631 30.09 5.69 14.07
N VAL A 632 29.95 4.40 13.76
CA VAL A 632 30.37 3.31 14.67
C VAL A 632 31.88 3.31 14.86
N ALA A 633 32.67 3.47 13.79
CA ALA A 633 34.13 3.55 13.88
C ALA A 633 34.59 4.72 14.78
N VAL A 634 33.95 5.89 14.67
CA VAL A 634 34.22 7.05 15.52
C VAL A 634 33.86 6.76 16.99
N GLN A 635 32.68 6.21 17.24
CA GLN A 635 32.23 5.85 18.61
C GLN A 635 33.18 4.85 19.28
N MET A 636 33.72 3.92 18.50
CA MET A 636 34.70 2.92 18.93
C MET A 636 36.15 3.44 18.98
N LYS A 637 36.39 4.73 18.67
CA LYS A 637 37.70 5.40 18.66
C LYS A 637 38.70 4.80 17.65
N HIS A 638 38.22 4.33 16.51
CA HIS A 638 39.04 3.88 15.37
C HIS A 638 39.41 5.02 14.40
N THR A 639 39.40 6.27 14.86
CA THR A 639 39.85 7.41 14.06
C THR A 639 41.38 7.46 14.00
N TYR A 640 41.92 7.72 12.81
CA TYR A 640 43.32 8.09 12.66
C TYR A 640 43.54 9.40 13.45
N LYS A 641 44.37 9.37 14.49
CA LYS A 641 44.97 10.60 14.99
C LYS A 641 45.91 11.06 13.88
N HIS A 642 45.57 12.16 13.22
CA HIS A 642 46.58 12.93 12.52
C HIS A 642 47.55 13.42 13.61
N THR A 643 48.64 12.69 13.82
CA THR A 643 49.82 13.26 14.49
C THR A 643 50.31 14.33 13.52
N ILE A 644 49.93 15.58 13.77
CA ILE A 644 50.64 16.72 13.20
C ILE A 644 51.97 16.73 13.93
N GLU A 645 52.93 15.95 13.44
CA GLU A 645 54.33 16.14 13.77
C GLU A 645 54.74 17.50 13.20
N LYS A 646 55.21 18.37 14.09
CA LYS A 646 55.78 19.68 13.77
C LYS A 646 57.14 19.52 13.12
#